data_AF-A0A538DIL9-F1
#
_entry.id   AF-A0A538DIL9-F1
#
_cell.length_a   1.000
_cell.length_b   1.000
_cell.length_c   1.000
_cell.angle_alpha   90.00
_cell.angle_beta   90.00
_cell.angle_gamma   90.00
#
_symmetry.space_group_name_H-M   'P 1'
#
loop_
_entity.id
_entity.type
_entity.pdbx_description
1 polymer ?
#
loop_
_entity_poly.entity_id
_entity_poly.type
_entity_poly.pdbx_seq_one_letter_code
_entity_poly.pdbx_strand_id
1 'polypeptide(L)'
;MSSSAEIPTKSWRSRRRRWKTAAALGSLTALAAGAFAINGGPFASSASSHREAPLIAGDPRADNTDLYAFSSPDDPSTVTIISNWIPFEEPNGGPNFYDWADASTNTSYTIKIDNNGDAVPDLTYTWVFTTHVRDANQQFLYNTGVISSLTDPDLNVYQTYTLTVTDGASNTTVLLLDKQAAPSIVGPASTPDYGVLRSQATYALPGGGKTFAGQADDPFFADLRVFDLLYGGNLSEAGQDTLAGYNVNTIVLQVPKTVLALNGNATTNPAIGIWSTTDRNGTQVSRLGNPLVNEVVVPLALKDAFNGLDPVADAGIPAVVAKVNDPILPHVIQTVYGIPAPATPRNDLFEIFLTGIAANNGNNGPVAVNLNSQLANADVNPANFRPSEMLRLNMATPVAAAPSRLGVLAGDFQGFPNGRRLTDDVIDIAVQAVEGAVTNGIVAPLAKGDAVDRNDHAFSATFPYLAVPNVAAVNGGPAQPPRAPELVSTTPTRLLDTRAGARPAAGAVVKVQVAGTAGVPTGATSALLNLTAVNSEGDGFVTAYACDKTRPTASSLNPRAGAATTNLVAAPLAADGSVCLYTSLSTDLIADLAGFHPAGSSYVATNAERLLDTRGGTKPADGQTVTLKVTATGTAQVPADAKAAFLNLTTTNSAGTGFVTVYPCGSTQPLASSSNTAAGETRATLVAAKIGTNGSVCLYTKGSTDLIVDLQGYEPATSNYVPLVPERVLDSRPASQVGYSGLKPTAGQTVEVKVTGFGTSQIPTTAASVLLNLTSVDPDGSGFATVYPCGSPRPATSNLNYQSGAISNLVSAKVGDGGRVCIYTQTSTHLVADVNGYYPDGSIGVAG
;
A
#
# COMPACT_ATOMS: atom_id res chain seq x y z
N MET A 1 -39.16 51.74 86.38
CA MET A 1 -38.70 50.34 86.46
C MET A 1 -39.43 49.56 85.38
N SER A 2 -38.78 49.31 84.24
CA SER A 2 -39.31 48.44 83.19
C SER A 2 -38.14 47.84 82.42
N SER A 3 -38.20 46.52 82.25
CA SER A 3 -37.17 45.64 81.73
C SER A 3 -37.12 45.63 80.20
N SER A 4 -35.90 45.46 79.71
CA SER A 4 -35.38 45.47 78.35
C SER A 4 -35.90 44.37 77.41
N ALA A 5 -35.90 44.67 76.10
CA ALA A 5 -35.36 43.79 75.05
C ALA A 5 -35.06 44.59 73.76
N GLU A 6 -34.09 44.09 73.01
CA GLU A 6 -33.20 44.70 72.00
C GLU A 6 -33.81 45.19 70.67
N ILE A 7 -33.03 46.07 70.02
CA ILE A 7 -33.16 46.55 68.63
C ILE A 7 -31.84 46.24 67.89
N PRO A 8 -31.87 45.94 66.57
CA PRO A 8 -30.76 46.31 65.70
C PRO A 8 -31.20 47.29 64.61
N THR A 9 -30.43 48.38 64.45
CA THR A 9 -30.49 49.28 63.29
C THR A 9 -29.21 49.21 62.46
N LYS A 10 -29.40 49.31 61.15
CA LYS A 10 -28.41 49.33 60.06
C LYS A 10 -27.39 50.47 60.21
N SER A 11 -26.18 50.29 59.67
CA SER A 11 -25.56 51.36 58.89
C SER A 11 -24.70 50.85 57.74
N TRP A 12 -24.85 51.54 56.61
CA TRP A 12 -24.08 51.41 55.37
C TRP A 12 -22.78 52.20 55.47
N ARG A 13 -21.65 51.62 55.05
CA ARG A 13 -20.58 52.34 54.30
C ARG A 13 -19.48 51.42 53.77
N SER A 14 -19.19 51.61 52.48
CA SER A 14 -17.94 51.34 51.73
C SER A 14 -17.62 49.86 51.41
N ARG A 15 -17.90 49.31 50.22
CA ARG A 15 -17.44 49.68 48.85
C ARG A 15 -15.91 49.88 48.67
N ARG A 16 -15.07 49.32 49.54
CA ARG A 16 -13.60 49.25 49.34
C ARG A 16 -12.94 47.88 49.57
N ARG A 17 -13.71 46.80 49.72
CA ARG A 17 -13.15 45.45 49.98
C ARG A 17 -13.23 44.44 48.83
N ARG A 18 -13.76 44.82 47.66
CA ARG A 18 -13.92 43.94 46.47
C ARG A 18 -12.84 44.09 45.39
N TRP A 19 -11.83 44.93 45.60
CA TRP A 19 -10.72 45.12 44.65
C TRP A 19 -9.39 44.49 45.10
N LYS A 20 -9.34 43.94 46.33
CA LYS A 20 -8.13 43.25 46.84
C LYS A 20 -8.16 41.72 46.72
N THR A 21 -9.29 41.14 46.29
CA THR A 21 -9.40 39.70 45.97
C THR A 21 -9.20 39.39 44.49
N ALA A 22 -9.41 40.36 43.59
CA ALA A 22 -9.17 40.19 42.15
C ALA A 22 -7.68 40.31 41.76
N ALA A 23 -6.89 41.09 42.50
CA ALA A 23 -5.44 41.20 42.27
C ALA A 23 -4.63 40.02 42.84
N ALA A 24 -5.17 39.26 43.80
CA ALA A 24 -4.48 38.10 44.37
C ALA A 24 -4.61 36.82 43.51
N LEU A 25 -5.66 36.71 42.68
CA LEU A 25 -5.86 35.57 41.76
C LEU A 25 -5.09 35.73 40.43
N GLY A 26 -4.75 36.95 40.02
CA GLY A 26 -3.90 37.20 38.83
C GLY A 26 -2.40 37.05 39.09
N SER A 27 -1.94 37.19 40.34
CA SER A 27 -0.52 37.04 40.68
C SER A 27 -0.12 35.60 41.00
N LEU A 28 -1.06 34.74 41.39
CA LEU A 28 -0.82 33.31 41.64
C LEU A 28 -0.73 32.48 40.34
N THR A 29 -1.41 32.91 39.27
CA THR A 29 -1.30 32.31 37.93
C THR A 29 0.00 32.69 37.22
N ALA A 30 0.51 33.92 37.42
CA ALA A 30 1.80 34.34 36.87
C ALA A 30 3.02 33.74 37.61
N LEU A 31 2.90 33.45 38.91
CA LEU A 31 3.96 32.77 39.67
C LEU A 31 3.98 31.25 39.47
N ALA A 32 2.84 30.62 39.16
CA ALA A 32 2.79 29.21 38.77
C ALA A 32 3.41 28.98 37.37
N ALA A 33 3.24 29.90 36.43
CA ALA A 33 3.88 29.84 35.11
C ALA A 33 5.40 30.11 35.16
N GLY A 34 5.88 30.90 36.13
CA GLY A 34 7.31 31.15 36.33
C GLY A 34 8.06 30.09 37.15
N ALA A 35 7.38 29.39 38.07
CA ALA A 35 8.00 28.41 38.95
C ALA A 35 8.22 27.02 38.30
N PHE A 36 7.48 26.70 37.23
CA PHE A 36 7.72 25.48 36.45
C PHE A 36 9.02 25.50 35.63
N ALA A 37 9.69 26.66 35.54
CA ALA A 37 10.91 26.81 34.75
C ALA A 37 12.23 26.61 35.52
N ILE A 38 12.26 26.48 36.86
CA ILE A 38 13.56 26.62 37.58
C ILE A 38 13.83 25.70 38.78
N ASN A 39 12.97 24.78 39.24
CA ASN A 39 13.39 23.83 40.28
C ASN A 39 12.72 22.47 40.18
N GLY A 40 13.51 21.46 39.77
CA GLY A 40 13.14 20.07 39.87
C GLY A 40 12.95 19.61 41.31
N GLY A 41 11.82 18.94 41.55
CA GLY A 41 11.62 17.97 42.63
C GLY A 41 10.22 18.00 43.26
N PRO A 42 9.72 16.91 43.89
CA PRO A 42 10.16 15.51 43.85
C PRO A 42 9.07 14.52 43.35
N PHE A 43 9.53 13.44 42.71
CA PHE A 43 8.77 12.30 42.14
C PHE A 43 7.89 12.62 40.92
N ALA A 44 8.51 13.13 39.86
CA ALA A 44 7.96 13.00 38.51
C ALA A 44 8.24 11.57 38.01
N SER A 45 7.19 10.82 37.68
CA SER A 45 7.33 9.69 36.77
C SER A 45 7.78 10.23 35.41
N SER A 46 9.00 9.88 35.05
CA SER A 46 9.64 10.15 33.78
C SER A 46 8.87 9.55 32.60
N ALA A 47 8.42 10.37 31.65
CA ALA A 47 7.64 9.98 30.49
C ALA A 47 8.37 10.32 29.17
N SER A 48 8.30 9.49 28.13
CA SER A 48 8.80 9.72 26.77
C SER A 48 8.03 8.83 25.75
N SER A 49 8.08 9.03 24.43
CA SER A 49 7.32 8.24 23.44
C SER A 49 8.15 7.50 22.40
N HIS A 50 9.47 7.71 22.36
CA HIS A 50 10.37 6.98 21.47
C HIS A 50 11.81 7.06 22.00
N ARG A 51 12.74 6.28 21.42
CA ARG A 51 14.18 6.29 21.80
C ARG A 51 14.83 7.67 21.72
N GLU A 52 14.27 8.65 21.01
CA GLU A 52 14.83 10.01 20.93
C GLU A 52 14.59 10.84 22.20
N ALA A 53 13.69 10.41 23.09
CA ALA A 53 13.49 11.08 24.36
C ALA A 53 14.10 10.27 25.52
N PRO A 54 14.98 10.87 26.35
CA PRO A 54 16.03 10.14 27.10
C PRO A 54 15.54 9.05 28.06
N LEU A 55 14.30 9.15 28.55
CA LEU A 55 13.77 8.27 29.58
C LEU A 55 13.22 6.95 29.04
N ILE A 56 12.60 6.94 27.86
CA ILE A 56 12.13 5.71 27.19
C ILE A 56 13.28 4.94 26.54
N ALA A 57 14.34 5.62 26.11
CA ALA A 57 15.53 4.94 25.61
C ALA A 57 16.13 3.94 26.62
N GLY A 58 15.88 4.14 27.93
CA GLY A 58 16.27 3.22 29.01
C GLY A 58 15.21 2.18 29.41
N ASP A 59 14.01 2.23 28.83
CA ASP A 59 12.88 1.35 29.15
C ASP A 59 12.07 0.98 27.88
N PRO A 60 12.59 0.06 27.05
CA PRO A 60 11.98 -0.30 25.77
C PRO A 60 10.53 -0.79 25.88
N ARG A 61 10.14 -1.37 27.03
CA ARG A 61 8.78 -1.87 27.27
C ARG A 61 7.75 -0.77 27.44
N ALA A 62 8.17 0.45 27.76
CA ALA A 62 7.28 1.60 27.79
C ALA A 62 7.28 2.40 26.47
N ASP A 63 8.18 2.06 25.54
CA ASP A 63 8.33 2.72 24.25
C ASP A 63 7.13 2.43 23.34
N ASN A 64 6.34 3.45 23.02
CA ASN A 64 5.17 3.34 22.14
C ASN A 64 5.57 3.85 20.76
N THR A 65 5.77 2.98 19.80
CA THR A 65 6.46 3.34 18.56
C THR A 65 5.53 3.90 17.50
N ASP A 66 4.37 3.26 17.32
CA ASP A 66 3.43 3.61 16.26
C ASP A 66 1.97 3.42 16.63
N LEU A 67 1.12 4.24 16.01
CA LEU A 67 -0.33 4.14 16.06
C LEU A 67 -0.90 4.23 14.64
N TYR A 68 -1.79 3.30 14.32
CA TYR A 68 -2.55 3.22 13.07
C TYR A 68 -4.04 3.12 13.39
N ALA A 69 -4.88 3.76 12.60
CA ALA A 69 -6.33 3.66 12.74
C ALA A 69 -7.00 3.85 11.38
N PHE A 70 -7.80 2.88 10.94
CA PHE A 70 -8.45 2.92 9.63
C PHE A 70 -9.76 2.12 9.61
N SER A 71 -10.70 2.53 8.76
CA SER A 71 -11.87 1.69 8.45
C SER A 71 -11.42 0.35 7.86
N SER A 72 -11.83 -0.75 8.47
CA SER A 72 -11.30 -2.09 8.15
C SER A 72 -11.71 -2.54 6.74
N PRO A 73 -10.75 -2.95 5.87
CA PRO A 73 -11.08 -3.47 4.55
C PRO A 73 -11.85 -4.80 4.57
N ASP A 74 -11.59 -5.67 5.55
CA ASP A 74 -12.26 -6.98 5.66
C ASP A 74 -13.70 -6.89 6.17
N ASP A 75 -14.00 -5.87 6.97
CA ASP A 75 -15.34 -5.55 7.47
C ASP A 75 -15.52 -4.02 7.58
N PRO A 76 -16.08 -3.35 6.54
CA PRO A 76 -16.26 -1.90 6.52
C PRO A 76 -17.20 -1.34 7.61
N SER A 77 -17.88 -2.18 8.40
CA SER A 77 -18.67 -1.75 9.56
C SER A 77 -17.81 -1.51 10.82
N THR A 78 -16.52 -1.84 10.76
CA THR A 78 -15.57 -1.78 11.87
C THR A 78 -14.41 -0.81 11.59
N VAL A 79 -13.68 -0.47 12.65
CA VAL A 79 -12.39 0.23 12.61
C VAL A 79 -11.34 -0.70 13.18
N THR A 80 -10.18 -0.77 12.53
CA THR A 80 -8.98 -1.41 13.06
C THR A 80 -8.07 -0.31 13.63
N ILE A 81 -7.63 -0.49 14.87
CA ILE A 81 -6.62 0.33 15.55
C ILE A 81 -5.44 -0.59 15.87
N ILE A 82 -4.23 -0.16 15.55
CA ILE A 82 -2.99 -0.91 15.77
C ILE A 82 -2.05 0.01 16.53
N SER A 83 -1.49 -0.48 17.64
CA SER A 83 -0.45 0.22 18.36
C SER A 83 0.74 -0.70 18.58
N ASN A 84 1.95 -0.16 18.41
CA ASN A 84 3.20 -0.90 18.52
C ASN A 84 4.04 -0.41 19.71
N TRP A 85 4.81 -1.32 20.28
CA TRP A 85 5.74 -1.11 21.37
C TRP A 85 7.01 -1.92 21.17
N ILE A 86 8.08 -1.55 21.88
CA ILE A 86 9.39 -2.22 21.82
C ILE A 86 9.94 -2.21 20.38
N PRO A 87 10.61 -1.13 19.94
CA PRO A 87 11.17 -1.06 18.60
C PRO A 87 12.44 -1.91 18.46
N PHE A 88 12.87 -2.14 17.22
CA PHE A 88 14.16 -2.75 16.89
C PHE A 88 14.38 -4.14 17.51
N GLU A 89 13.34 -4.97 17.57
CA GLU A 89 13.48 -6.34 18.08
C GLU A 89 14.27 -7.19 17.08
N GLU A 90 15.56 -7.37 17.36
CA GLU A 90 16.48 -8.18 16.56
C GLU A 90 16.06 -9.66 16.56
N PRO A 91 15.73 -10.27 15.40
CA PRO A 91 15.26 -11.65 15.33
C PRO A 91 16.27 -12.70 15.82
N ASN A 92 17.58 -12.42 15.78
CA ASN A 92 18.64 -13.36 16.14
C ASN A 92 19.43 -12.96 17.39
N GLY A 93 18.93 -12.00 18.19
CA GLY A 93 19.62 -11.37 19.33
C GLY A 93 19.74 -12.22 20.60
N GLY A 94 19.62 -13.55 20.50
CA GLY A 94 19.21 -14.45 21.59
C GLY A 94 19.87 -14.25 22.97
N PRO A 95 19.16 -14.61 24.06
CA PRO A 95 17.78 -15.12 24.07
C PRO A 95 16.75 -13.99 23.90
N ASN A 96 15.84 -14.16 22.93
CA ASN A 96 14.89 -13.14 22.51
C ASN A 96 13.66 -13.14 23.44
N PHE A 97 13.75 -12.41 24.55
CA PHE A 97 12.63 -12.20 25.47
C PHE A 97 12.05 -10.79 25.27
N TYR A 98 11.29 -10.61 24.19
CA TYR A 98 10.57 -9.37 23.94
C TYR A 98 9.23 -9.39 24.70
N ASP A 99 9.32 -9.44 26.03
CA ASP A 99 8.15 -9.58 26.90
C ASP A 99 7.39 -8.26 27.05
N TRP A 100 6.07 -8.34 27.10
CA TRP A 100 5.25 -7.24 27.62
C TRP A 100 5.61 -7.02 29.09
N ALA A 101 5.59 -5.77 29.57
CA ALA A 101 5.77 -5.47 30.99
C ALA A 101 4.76 -6.24 31.86
N ASP A 102 5.28 -6.94 32.88
CA ASP A 102 4.48 -7.75 33.80
C ASP A 102 3.60 -6.88 34.71
N ALA A 103 2.42 -7.38 35.08
CA ALA A 103 1.44 -6.73 35.94
C ALA A 103 2.04 -6.29 37.29
N SER A 104 3.05 -6.99 37.80
CA SER A 104 3.77 -6.61 39.02
C SER A 104 4.52 -5.28 38.91
N THR A 105 4.78 -4.79 37.68
CA THR A 105 5.38 -3.48 37.42
C THR A 105 4.36 -2.34 37.41
N ASN A 106 3.07 -2.65 37.60
CA ASN A 106 1.95 -1.70 37.46
C ASN A 106 1.98 -0.92 36.14
N THR A 107 2.42 -1.57 35.06
CA THR A 107 2.43 -1.01 33.71
C THR A 107 1.21 -1.50 32.93
N SER A 108 0.55 -0.60 32.21
CA SER A 108 -0.57 -0.93 31.33
C SER A 108 -0.44 -0.25 29.99
N TYR A 109 -0.92 -0.92 28.96
CA TYR A 109 -0.92 -0.44 27.57
C TYR A 109 -2.35 -0.05 27.22
N THR A 110 -2.55 1.16 26.69
CA THR A 110 -3.90 1.66 26.43
C THR A 110 -4.08 2.21 25.02
N ILE A 111 -5.32 2.10 24.53
CA ILE A 111 -5.84 2.81 23.37
C ILE A 111 -7.02 3.64 23.86
N LYS A 112 -6.94 4.95 23.64
CA LYS A 112 -7.87 5.97 24.12
C LYS A 112 -8.61 6.60 22.95
N ILE A 113 -9.92 6.80 23.10
CA ILE A 113 -10.82 7.33 22.06
C ILE A 113 -11.55 8.56 22.59
N ASP A 114 -11.47 9.67 21.86
CA ASP A 114 -12.28 10.88 22.05
C ASP A 114 -13.23 11.05 20.86
N ASN A 115 -14.53 10.88 21.09
CA ASN A 115 -15.56 11.02 20.07
C ASN A 115 -16.30 12.37 20.12
N ASN A 116 -15.99 13.22 21.10
CA ASN A 116 -16.70 14.47 21.35
C ASN A 116 -15.81 15.72 21.11
N GLY A 117 -14.50 15.55 21.01
CA GLY A 117 -13.51 16.58 20.68
C GLY A 117 -13.04 17.44 21.87
N ASP A 118 -13.37 17.08 23.12
CA ASP A 118 -12.90 17.79 24.31
C ASP A 118 -11.49 17.36 24.77
N ALA A 119 -10.86 16.43 24.06
CA ALA A 119 -9.54 15.86 24.31
C ALA A 119 -9.44 15.05 25.62
N VAL A 120 -10.57 14.56 26.14
CA VAL A 120 -10.68 13.61 27.23
C VAL A 120 -11.18 12.28 26.65
N PRO A 121 -10.62 11.12 27.03
CA PRO A 121 -11.05 9.85 26.45
C PRO A 121 -12.46 9.49 26.93
N ASP A 122 -13.37 9.27 25.97
CA ASP A 122 -14.70 8.70 26.18
C ASP A 122 -14.65 7.17 26.32
N LEU A 123 -13.63 6.53 25.73
CA LEU A 123 -13.35 5.11 25.88
C LEU A 123 -11.85 4.89 26.08
N THR A 124 -11.48 4.07 27.06
CA THR A 124 -10.10 3.60 27.25
C THR A 124 -10.07 2.08 27.27
N TYR A 125 -9.44 1.48 26.27
CA TYR A 125 -9.13 0.06 26.23
C TYR A 125 -7.78 -0.18 26.89
N THR A 126 -7.72 -1.07 27.87
CA THR A 126 -6.51 -1.31 28.68
C THR A 126 -6.12 -2.78 28.68
N TRP A 127 -4.87 -3.06 28.32
CA TRP A 127 -4.23 -4.37 28.44
C TRP A 127 -3.24 -4.38 29.61
N VAL A 128 -3.37 -5.40 30.46
CA VAL A 128 -2.43 -5.70 31.55
C VAL A 128 -1.96 -7.13 31.38
N PHE A 129 -0.65 -7.33 31.25
CA PHE A 129 -0.04 -8.62 30.95
C PHE A 129 0.54 -9.28 32.20
N THR A 130 0.42 -10.59 32.31
CA THR A 130 1.00 -11.41 33.39
C THR A 130 1.89 -12.47 32.77
N THR A 131 3.14 -12.55 33.25
CA THR A 131 4.12 -13.54 32.79
C THR A 131 3.99 -14.82 33.60
N HIS A 132 3.97 -15.95 32.88
CA HIS A 132 3.96 -17.29 33.45
C HIS A 132 5.20 -18.05 32.99
N VAL A 133 5.83 -18.75 33.94
CA VAL A 133 6.98 -19.64 33.65
C VAL A 133 6.67 -21.01 34.22
N ARG A 134 6.63 -22.04 33.37
CA ARG A 134 6.20 -23.39 33.78
C ARG A 134 7.26 -24.11 34.60
N ASP A 135 8.53 -24.01 34.20
CA ASP A 135 9.65 -24.69 34.85
C ASP A 135 10.80 -23.71 35.15
N ALA A 136 10.50 -22.66 35.91
CA ALA A 136 11.49 -21.63 36.27
C ALA A 136 12.67 -22.16 37.11
N ASN A 137 12.48 -23.28 37.80
CA ASN A 137 13.49 -23.85 38.71
C ASN A 137 14.49 -24.76 38.00
N GLN A 138 14.17 -25.28 36.81
CA GLN A 138 15.04 -26.21 36.09
C GLN A 138 15.39 -25.75 34.66
N GLN A 139 14.70 -24.74 34.12
CA GLN A 139 14.90 -24.27 32.75
C GLN A 139 15.14 -22.76 32.68
N PHE A 140 16.12 -22.35 31.86
CA PHE A 140 16.36 -20.96 31.48
C PHE A 140 15.86 -20.65 30.06
N LEU A 141 15.37 -21.66 29.34
CA LEU A 141 14.95 -21.56 27.94
C LEU A 141 13.54 -20.97 27.84
N TYR A 142 13.28 -20.21 26.76
CA TYR A 142 11.94 -19.75 26.40
C TYR A 142 10.98 -20.92 26.11
N ASN A 143 11.51 -21.97 25.48
CA ASN A 143 10.82 -23.20 25.13
C ASN A 143 11.74 -24.42 25.28
N THR A 144 11.18 -25.57 25.66
CA THR A 144 11.90 -26.83 25.88
C THR A 144 11.85 -27.78 24.68
N GLY A 145 11.07 -27.41 23.65
CA GLY A 145 10.86 -28.17 22.42
C GLY A 145 10.14 -27.32 21.38
N VAL A 146 9.59 -27.94 20.34
CA VAL A 146 8.89 -27.23 19.25
C VAL A 146 7.54 -26.72 19.74
N ILE A 147 7.24 -25.45 19.52
CA ILE A 147 5.95 -24.84 19.87
C ILE A 147 5.02 -24.95 18.66
N SER A 148 4.02 -25.82 18.76
CA SER A 148 2.99 -26.01 17.72
C SER A 148 1.65 -25.35 18.03
N SER A 149 1.45 -24.92 19.28
CA SER A 149 0.23 -24.25 19.75
C SER A 149 0.50 -23.37 20.98
N LEU A 150 -0.42 -22.47 21.33
CA LEU A 150 -0.32 -21.66 22.56
C LEU A 150 -0.32 -22.51 23.84
N THR A 151 -1.02 -23.65 23.82
CA THR A 151 -1.09 -24.58 24.95
C THR A 151 -0.02 -25.66 24.91
N ASP A 152 0.90 -25.63 23.95
CA ASP A 152 1.94 -26.63 23.79
C ASP A 152 2.79 -26.73 25.06
N PRO A 153 2.96 -27.91 25.69
CA PRO A 153 3.72 -28.09 26.93
C PRO A 153 5.15 -27.53 26.84
N ASP A 154 5.73 -27.50 25.64
CA ASP A 154 7.10 -27.02 25.41
C ASP A 154 7.24 -25.50 25.43
N LEU A 155 6.15 -24.74 25.42
CA LEU A 155 6.18 -23.28 25.64
C LEU A 155 6.39 -22.99 27.14
N ASN A 156 7.64 -22.77 27.56
CA ASN A 156 8.00 -22.60 28.96
C ASN A 156 7.65 -21.21 29.52
N VAL A 157 7.90 -20.15 28.75
CA VAL A 157 7.55 -18.76 29.08
C VAL A 157 6.41 -18.30 28.19
N TYR A 158 5.30 -17.88 28.79
CA TYR A 158 4.16 -17.32 28.07
C TYR A 158 3.51 -16.19 28.85
N GLN A 159 2.80 -15.29 28.17
CA GLN A 159 2.09 -14.18 28.81
C GLN A 159 0.60 -14.27 28.55
N THR A 160 -0.19 -14.01 29.58
CA THR A 160 -1.64 -13.78 29.45
C THR A 160 -1.95 -12.32 29.69
N TYR A 161 -3.11 -11.84 29.24
CA TYR A 161 -3.57 -10.49 29.48
C TYR A 161 -5.04 -10.44 29.88
N THR A 162 -5.37 -9.38 30.62
CA THR A 162 -6.75 -8.92 30.81
C THR A 162 -6.96 -7.69 29.95
N LEU A 163 -8.03 -7.68 29.15
CA LEU A 163 -8.49 -6.53 28.38
C LEU A 163 -9.75 -5.97 29.03
N THR A 164 -9.71 -4.69 29.39
CA THR A 164 -10.86 -3.95 29.90
C THR A 164 -11.17 -2.75 29.02
N VAL A 165 -12.42 -2.28 29.06
CA VAL A 165 -12.82 -0.98 28.51
C VAL A 165 -13.43 -0.14 29.62
N THR A 166 -12.98 1.10 29.75
CA THR A 166 -13.54 2.09 30.68
C THR A 166 -14.23 3.20 29.88
N ASP A 167 -15.48 3.50 30.21
CA ASP A 167 -16.26 4.56 29.56
C ASP A 167 -16.03 5.95 30.21
N GLY A 168 -16.52 7.02 29.58
CA GLY A 168 -16.43 8.39 30.09
C GLY A 168 -17.14 8.62 31.44
N ALA A 169 -18.00 7.70 31.88
CA ALA A 169 -18.59 7.70 33.23
C ALA A 169 -17.74 6.91 34.25
N SER A 170 -16.54 6.49 33.86
CA SER A 170 -15.61 5.68 34.64
C SER A 170 -16.11 4.27 34.99
N ASN A 171 -17.07 3.73 34.22
CA ASN A 171 -17.47 2.34 34.37
C ASN A 171 -16.49 1.44 33.60
N THR A 172 -15.88 0.48 34.29
CA THR A 172 -14.97 -0.49 33.67
C THR A 172 -15.67 -1.83 33.41
N THR A 173 -15.54 -2.33 32.19
CA THR A 173 -16.01 -3.65 31.76
C THR A 173 -14.83 -4.53 31.38
N VAL A 174 -14.79 -5.76 31.90
CA VAL A 174 -13.80 -6.77 31.46
C VAL A 174 -14.30 -7.39 30.15
N LEU A 175 -13.56 -7.21 29.07
CA LEU A 175 -13.87 -7.78 27.76
C LEU A 175 -13.25 -9.17 27.59
N LEU A 176 -12.00 -9.32 28.01
CA LEU A 176 -11.28 -10.59 28.01
C LEU A 176 -10.51 -10.74 29.32
N LEU A 177 -10.52 -11.94 29.88
CA LEU A 177 -9.79 -12.29 31.09
C LEU A 177 -8.85 -13.45 30.78
N ASP A 178 -7.59 -13.31 31.19
CA ASP A 178 -6.57 -14.35 31.14
C ASP A 178 -6.39 -14.99 29.75
N LYS A 179 -6.33 -14.14 28.71
CA LYS A 179 -6.09 -14.57 27.32
C LYS A 179 -4.62 -14.56 26.97
N GLN A 180 -4.14 -15.58 26.30
CA GLN A 180 -2.72 -15.73 26.01
C GLN A 180 -2.32 -14.86 24.82
N ALA A 181 -1.28 -14.04 24.97
CA ALA A 181 -0.66 -13.33 23.86
C ALA A 181 0.09 -14.31 22.95
N ALA A 182 0.27 -13.97 21.67
CA ALA A 182 1.18 -14.75 20.83
C ALA A 182 2.61 -14.63 21.39
N PRO A 183 3.34 -15.76 21.51
CA PRO A 183 4.69 -15.76 22.04
C PRO A 183 5.65 -14.98 21.12
N SER A 184 6.82 -14.61 21.63
CA SER A 184 7.91 -14.09 20.79
C SER A 184 8.38 -15.17 19.82
N ILE A 185 8.75 -14.77 18.61
CA ILE A 185 9.35 -15.67 17.63
C ILE A 185 10.77 -16.01 18.09
N VAL A 186 11.04 -17.31 18.24
CA VAL A 186 12.38 -17.78 18.62
C VAL A 186 13.18 -18.16 17.39
N GLY A 187 12.48 -18.60 16.33
CA GLY A 187 13.06 -18.97 15.04
C GLY A 187 12.51 -20.29 14.52
N PRO A 188 12.83 -20.67 13.27
CA PRO A 188 12.13 -21.74 12.55
C PRO A 188 12.19 -23.12 13.23
N ALA A 189 13.23 -23.39 14.01
CA ALA A 189 13.36 -24.65 14.74
C ALA A 189 12.41 -24.75 15.95
N SER A 190 12.08 -23.63 16.59
CA SER A 190 11.23 -23.57 17.77
C SER A 190 9.80 -23.21 17.43
N THR A 191 9.59 -22.31 16.47
CA THR A 191 8.30 -21.79 16.03
C THR A 191 8.19 -21.92 14.51
N PRO A 192 8.04 -23.15 13.97
CA PRO A 192 8.05 -23.39 12.52
C PRO A 192 6.84 -22.77 11.79
N ASP A 193 5.74 -22.52 12.48
CA ASP A 193 4.54 -21.90 11.94
C ASP A 193 3.98 -20.83 12.91
N TYR A 194 4.55 -19.63 12.84
CA TYR A 194 4.08 -18.51 13.67
C TYR A 194 2.65 -18.06 13.32
N GLY A 195 2.21 -18.28 12.08
CA GLY A 195 0.87 -17.93 11.61
C GLY A 195 -0.21 -18.68 12.40
N VAL A 196 0.02 -19.95 12.73
CA VAL A 196 -0.87 -20.74 13.60
C VAL A 196 -0.95 -20.15 15.01
N LEU A 197 0.18 -19.78 15.61
CA LEU A 197 0.21 -19.19 16.96
C LEU A 197 -0.52 -17.85 17.01
N ARG A 198 -0.29 -16.98 16.02
CA ARG A 198 -1.00 -15.73 15.85
C ARG A 198 -2.51 -15.92 15.71
N SER A 199 -2.92 -16.90 14.92
CA SER A 199 -4.34 -17.21 14.70
C SER A 199 -5.00 -17.68 16.00
N GLN A 200 -4.32 -18.50 16.80
CA GLN A 200 -4.79 -18.95 18.12
C GLN A 200 -4.83 -17.82 19.17
N ALA A 201 -3.97 -16.81 19.03
CA ALA A 201 -3.91 -15.64 19.90
C ALA A 201 -4.85 -14.50 19.46
N THR A 202 -5.65 -14.72 18.41
CA THR A 202 -6.67 -13.79 17.95
C THR A 202 -8.00 -14.14 18.61
N TYR A 203 -8.56 -13.22 19.39
CA TYR A 203 -9.79 -13.46 20.16
C TYR A 203 -10.92 -12.54 19.71
N ALA A 204 -12.13 -13.09 19.62
CA ALA A 204 -13.34 -12.30 19.41
C ALA A 204 -13.70 -11.50 20.68
N LEU A 205 -14.25 -10.30 20.50
CA LEU A 205 -14.69 -9.44 21.60
C LEU A 205 -16.20 -9.56 21.86
N PRO A 206 -16.64 -9.46 23.12
CA PRO A 206 -18.05 -9.25 23.44
C PRO A 206 -18.57 -7.99 22.75
N GLY A 207 -19.73 -8.08 22.10
CA GLY A 207 -20.32 -6.95 21.36
C GLY A 207 -19.84 -6.80 19.91
N GLY A 208 -18.96 -7.70 19.44
CA GLY A 208 -18.45 -7.72 18.06
C GLY A 208 -17.04 -7.15 17.95
N GLY A 209 -16.34 -7.58 16.89
CA GLY A 209 -14.91 -7.28 16.71
C GLY A 209 -13.98 -8.35 17.28
N LYS A 210 -12.69 -8.05 17.28
CA LYS A 210 -11.61 -8.98 17.64
C LYS A 210 -10.35 -8.22 18.05
N THR A 211 -9.46 -8.91 18.77
CA THR A 211 -8.16 -8.37 19.18
C THR A 211 -7.05 -9.41 19.02
N PHE A 212 -5.83 -8.91 18.80
CA PHE A 212 -4.59 -9.68 18.78
C PHE A 212 -3.53 -8.91 19.59
N ALA A 213 -2.71 -9.63 20.34
CA ALA A 213 -1.54 -9.08 21.01
C ALA A 213 -0.36 -10.06 20.87
N GLY A 214 0.81 -9.57 20.49
CA GLY A 214 2.02 -10.37 20.32
C GLY A 214 2.99 -9.70 19.36
N GLN A 215 3.95 -10.46 18.83
CA GLN A 215 4.98 -9.93 17.95
C GLN A 215 4.51 -9.84 16.48
N ALA A 216 5.01 -8.84 15.78
CA ALA A 216 4.90 -8.68 14.34
C ALA A 216 6.22 -8.15 13.75
N ASP A 217 6.35 -8.27 12.44
CA ASP A 217 7.27 -7.44 11.66
C ASP A 217 6.97 -5.95 11.91
N ASP A 218 7.99 -5.10 11.96
CA ASP A 218 7.81 -3.66 12.17
C ASP A 218 7.15 -3.04 10.93
N PRO A 219 5.89 -2.58 11.01
CA PRO A 219 5.21 -2.04 9.84
C PRO A 219 5.65 -0.62 9.48
N PHE A 220 6.47 0.03 10.32
CA PHE A 220 7.02 1.34 9.98
C PHE A 220 8.20 1.18 9.05
N PHE A 221 8.11 1.80 7.89
CA PHE A 221 9.18 1.80 6.91
C PHE A 221 9.71 3.22 6.78
N ALA A 222 11.02 3.35 6.95
CA ALA A 222 11.68 4.64 6.87
C ALA A 222 13.18 4.48 6.67
N ASP A 223 13.74 5.47 5.99
CA ASP A 223 15.17 5.74 6.04
C ASP A 223 15.46 6.64 7.25
N LEU A 224 15.47 6.10 8.48
CA LEU A 224 15.69 6.86 9.75
C LEU A 224 17.03 7.58 9.80
N ARG A 225 17.92 7.03 9.04
CA ARG A 225 19.16 7.57 8.60
C ARG A 225 18.98 9.08 8.20
N VAL A 226 17.81 9.54 7.74
CA VAL A 226 17.40 10.96 7.57
C VAL A 226 17.78 11.92 8.72
N PHE A 227 17.93 11.42 9.96
CA PHE A 227 18.42 12.19 11.10
C PHE A 227 19.93 12.52 11.07
N ASP A 228 20.69 11.92 10.16
CA ASP A 228 22.05 12.31 9.78
C ASP A 228 21.99 13.57 8.88
N LEU A 229 21.49 14.65 9.52
CA LEU A 229 21.13 15.97 9.00
C LEU A 229 20.61 15.94 7.56
N LEU A 230 19.51 15.20 7.36
CA LEU A 230 18.76 15.05 6.12
C LEU A 230 19.70 14.83 4.94
N TYR A 231 20.54 13.81 5.03
CA TYR A 231 21.39 13.29 3.97
C TYR A 231 22.03 14.24 2.97
N GLY A 232 22.79 15.18 3.53
CA GLY A 232 24.01 15.72 2.90
C GLY A 232 23.84 16.76 1.80
N GLY A 233 22.60 17.21 1.50
CA GLY A 233 22.31 18.33 0.59
C GLY A 233 21.80 17.96 -0.79
N ASN A 234 21.67 16.67 -1.12
CA ASN A 234 21.14 16.21 -2.43
C ASN A 234 20.28 14.94 -2.42
N LEU A 235 20.03 14.30 -1.25
CA LEU A 235 19.23 13.07 -1.11
C LEU A 235 19.75 11.84 -1.91
N SER A 236 21.02 11.83 -2.34
CA SER A 236 21.54 10.73 -3.17
C SER A 236 21.71 9.41 -2.42
N GLU A 237 21.78 9.46 -1.09
CA GLU A 237 22.01 8.30 -0.23
C GLU A 237 20.73 7.69 0.33
N ALA A 238 19.57 8.28 0.02
CA ALA A 238 18.25 7.84 0.48
C ALA A 238 17.78 6.55 -0.21
N GLY A 239 16.85 5.85 0.43
CA GLY A 239 16.16 4.65 -0.06
C GLY A 239 16.55 3.37 0.66
N GLN A 240 17.23 3.44 1.81
CA GLN A 240 17.43 2.27 2.65
C GLN A 240 16.34 2.22 3.70
N ASP A 241 15.51 1.18 3.68
CA ASP A 241 14.66 0.90 4.84
C ASP A 241 15.56 0.45 6.00
N THR A 242 15.67 1.32 7.00
CA THR A 242 16.50 1.08 8.19
C THR A 242 15.79 0.28 9.26
N LEU A 243 14.49 0.04 9.09
CA LEU A 243 13.65 -0.76 9.98
C LEU A 243 13.42 -2.17 9.42
N ALA A 244 13.69 -2.38 8.13
CA ALA A 244 13.63 -3.68 7.49
C ALA A 244 14.34 -4.79 8.30
N GLY A 245 13.64 -5.90 8.48
CA GLY A 245 14.09 -7.07 9.23
C GLY A 245 13.91 -7.00 10.74
N TYR A 246 13.56 -5.86 11.32
CA TYR A 246 13.23 -5.75 12.74
C TYR A 246 11.78 -6.19 13.02
N ASN A 247 11.51 -6.49 14.29
CA ASN A 247 10.17 -6.77 14.79
C ASN A 247 9.74 -5.73 15.83
N VAL A 248 8.46 -5.77 16.17
CA VAL A 248 7.83 -5.02 17.26
C VAL A 248 6.82 -5.88 17.99
N ASN A 249 6.53 -5.50 19.24
CA ASN A 249 5.34 -5.95 19.95
C ASN A 249 4.14 -5.09 19.52
N THR A 250 3.00 -5.72 19.23
CA THR A 250 1.83 -5.05 18.68
C THR A 250 0.55 -5.45 19.40
N ILE A 251 -0.37 -4.50 19.54
CA ILE A 251 -1.77 -4.71 19.92
C ILE A 251 -2.65 -4.24 18.76
N VAL A 252 -3.51 -5.13 18.28
CA VAL A 252 -4.48 -4.87 17.22
C VAL A 252 -5.87 -5.00 17.82
N LEU A 253 -6.70 -3.97 17.65
CA LEU A 253 -8.09 -3.90 18.10
C LEU A 253 -8.98 -3.59 16.88
N GLN A 254 -9.89 -4.49 16.53
CA GLN A 254 -10.96 -4.22 15.57
C GLN A 254 -12.30 -4.17 16.31
N VAL A 255 -13.03 -3.06 16.20
CA VAL A 255 -14.30 -2.84 16.89
C VAL A 255 -15.35 -2.19 15.98
N PRO A 256 -16.66 -2.42 16.23
CA PRO A 256 -17.73 -1.78 15.46
C PRO A 256 -17.69 -0.25 15.56
N LYS A 257 -17.94 0.43 14.43
CA LYS A 257 -18.01 1.90 14.37
C LYS A 257 -19.03 2.48 15.34
N THR A 258 -20.13 1.76 15.59
CA THR A 258 -21.18 2.16 16.53
C THR A 258 -20.73 2.15 18.00
N VAL A 259 -19.66 1.45 18.35
CA VAL A 259 -19.12 1.50 19.72
C VAL A 259 -18.26 2.75 19.90
N LEU A 260 -17.54 3.16 18.85
CA LEU A 260 -16.63 4.30 18.89
C LEU A 260 -17.35 5.66 18.75
N ALA A 261 -18.42 5.69 17.96
CA ALA A 261 -19.12 6.94 17.64
C ALA A 261 -19.85 7.54 18.84
N LEU A 262 -19.85 8.87 18.93
CA LEU A 262 -20.66 9.61 19.90
C LEU A 262 -22.14 9.22 19.77
N ASN A 263 -22.77 8.94 20.92
CA ASN A 263 -24.15 8.43 21.04
C ASN A 263 -24.42 7.12 20.28
N GLY A 264 -23.36 6.38 19.93
CA GLY A 264 -23.43 5.14 19.17
C GLY A 264 -23.86 5.29 17.70
N ASN A 265 -23.81 6.51 17.16
CA ASN A 265 -24.27 6.80 15.80
C ASN A 265 -23.14 7.27 14.89
N ALA A 266 -22.48 6.33 14.23
CA ALA A 266 -21.38 6.61 13.30
C ALA A 266 -21.81 7.31 12.00
N THR A 267 -23.12 7.41 11.72
CA THR A 267 -23.61 8.13 10.53
C THR A 267 -23.69 9.63 10.81
N THR A 268 -24.13 10.03 12.00
CA THR A 268 -24.23 11.45 12.40
C THR A 268 -22.98 11.97 13.09
N ASN A 269 -22.22 11.09 13.74
CA ASN A 269 -20.99 11.42 14.47
C ASN A 269 -19.83 10.52 14.01
N PRO A 270 -19.36 10.69 12.76
CA PRO A 270 -18.41 9.77 12.15
C PRO A 270 -16.95 9.99 12.57
N ALA A 271 -16.60 11.15 13.16
CA ALA A 271 -15.23 11.51 13.47
C ALA A 271 -14.86 11.17 14.92
N ILE A 272 -13.67 10.60 15.10
CA ILE A 272 -13.08 10.25 16.40
C ILE A 272 -11.60 10.63 16.44
N GLY A 273 -11.09 10.86 17.63
CA GLY A 273 -9.67 11.01 17.95
C GLY A 273 -9.17 9.77 18.66
N ILE A 274 -7.95 9.36 18.36
CA ILE A 274 -7.29 8.16 18.90
C ILE A 274 -5.86 8.52 19.31
N TRP A 275 -5.46 8.03 20.48
CA TRP A 275 -4.06 7.97 20.88
C TRP A 275 -3.82 6.72 21.72
N SER A 276 -2.58 6.26 21.78
CA SER A 276 -2.15 5.15 22.62
C SER A 276 -1.23 5.64 23.72
N THR A 277 -1.19 4.93 24.84
CA THR A 277 -0.28 5.24 25.94
C THR A 277 0.31 4.00 26.58
N THR A 278 1.49 4.19 27.18
CA THR A 278 1.92 3.36 28.30
C THR A 278 1.67 4.14 29.58
N ASP A 279 0.94 3.55 30.51
CA ASP A 279 0.73 4.10 31.85
C ASP A 279 1.48 3.24 32.87
N ARG A 280 2.09 3.88 33.87
CA ARG A 280 2.78 3.23 34.98
C ARG A 280 2.31 3.81 36.31
N ASN A 281 1.88 2.95 37.22
CA ASN A 281 1.25 3.36 38.49
C ASN A 281 0.10 4.37 38.27
N GLY A 282 -0.67 4.20 37.19
CA GLY A 282 -1.77 5.09 36.82
C GLY A 282 -1.35 6.46 36.28
N THR A 283 -0.07 6.66 35.96
CA THR A 283 0.43 7.89 35.33
C THR A 283 0.95 7.59 33.93
N GLN A 284 0.58 8.41 32.96
CA GLN A 284 1.08 8.30 31.59
C GLN A 284 2.60 8.50 31.55
N VAL A 285 3.31 7.52 31.00
CA VAL A 285 4.76 7.58 30.78
C VAL A 285 5.15 7.57 29.31
N SER A 286 4.19 7.32 28.41
CA SER A 286 4.39 7.39 26.97
C SER A 286 3.06 7.69 26.30
N ARG A 287 3.08 8.46 25.21
CA ARG A 287 1.89 8.70 24.39
C ARG A 287 2.24 8.77 22.92
N LEU A 288 1.32 8.33 22.08
CA LEU A 288 1.44 8.50 20.65
C LEU A 288 0.08 8.76 20.00
N GLY A 289 0.01 9.84 19.22
CA GLY A 289 -1.16 10.24 18.43
C GLY A 289 -0.82 10.28 16.94
N ASN A 290 -0.70 11.47 16.38
CA ASN A 290 -0.18 11.66 15.03
C ASN A 290 1.29 11.24 14.95
N PRO A 291 1.68 10.60 13.84
CA PRO A 291 3.08 10.29 13.60
C PRO A 291 3.89 11.58 13.45
N LEU A 292 5.15 11.52 13.86
CA LEU A 292 6.20 12.52 13.63
C LEU A 292 6.04 13.84 14.40
N VAL A 293 4.97 14.05 15.18
CA VAL A 293 4.81 15.28 15.97
C VAL A 293 5.86 15.34 17.08
N ASN A 294 6.01 14.28 17.87
CA ASN A 294 7.04 14.23 18.92
C ASN A 294 8.46 14.19 18.32
N GLU A 295 8.62 13.61 17.14
CA GLU A 295 9.91 13.33 16.50
C GLU A 295 10.49 14.62 15.89
N VAL A 296 9.71 15.33 15.06
CA VAL A 296 10.19 16.45 14.22
C VAL A 296 9.48 17.80 14.45
N VAL A 297 8.40 17.85 15.24
CA VAL A 297 7.71 19.12 15.57
C VAL A 297 8.06 19.59 16.99
N VAL A 298 7.99 18.69 17.98
CA VAL A 298 8.24 19.01 19.38
C VAL A 298 9.75 19.21 19.63
N PRO A 299 10.18 20.38 20.15
CA PRO A 299 11.59 20.60 20.50
C PRO A 299 12.07 19.62 21.56
N LEU A 300 13.36 19.22 21.47
CA LEU A 300 13.99 18.26 22.38
C LEU A 300 13.72 18.55 23.87
N ALA A 301 13.81 19.82 24.29
CA ALA A 301 13.60 20.22 25.69
C ALA A 301 12.16 20.02 26.20
N LEU A 302 11.20 19.77 25.30
CA LEU A 302 9.78 19.62 25.62
C LEU A 302 9.26 18.20 25.38
N LYS A 303 10.07 17.28 24.82
CA LYS A 303 9.62 15.92 24.47
C LYS A 303 9.13 15.13 25.69
N ASP A 304 9.91 15.08 26.77
CA ASP A 304 9.50 14.34 27.98
C ASP A 304 8.20 14.91 28.59
N ALA A 305 8.07 16.25 28.59
CA ALA A 305 6.88 16.92 29.07
C ALA A 305 5.67 16.60 28.18
N PHE A 306 5.81 16.70 26.86
CA PHE A 306 4.77 16.31 25.89
C PHE A 306 4.29 14.88 26.17
N ASN A 307 5.21 13.94 26.35
CA ASN A 307 4.87 12.52 26.53
C ASN A 307 4.15 12.19 27.84
N GLY A 308 4.39 12.96 28.90
CA GLY A 308 3.69 12.81 30.18
C GLY A 308 2.36 13.55 30.29
N LEU A 309 1.97 14.34 29.28
CA LEU A 309 0.76 15.17 29.33
C LEU A 309 -0.43 14.49 28.68
N ASP A 310 -1.62 14.69 29.24
CA ASP A 310 -2.87 14.36 28.56
C ASP A 310 -3.14 15.34 27.40
N PRO A 311 -3.73 14.89 26.27
CA PRO A 311 -4.01 15.75 25.12
C PRO A 311 -4.81 17.03 25.44
N VAL A 312 -5.66 17.00 26.47
CA VAL A 312 -6.40 18.18 26.98
C VAL A 312 -5.48 19.35 27.36
N ALA A 313 -4.22 19.08 27.71
CA ALA A 313 -3.24 20.10 28.07
C ALA A 313 -2.50 20.71 26.87
N ASP A 314 -2.56 20.11 25.67
CA ASP A 314 -1.68 20.45 24.54
C ASP A 314 -1.82 21.91 24.09
N ALA A 315 -3.06 22.37 23.85
CA ALA A 315 -3.34 23.76 23.50
C ALA A 315 -2.95 24.75 24.62
N GLY A 316 -2.80 24.27 25.85
CA GLY A 316 -2.36 25.02 27.01
C GLY A 316 -0.85 25.18 27.13
N ILE A 317 -0.06 24.64 26.19
CA ILE A 317 1.41 24.73 26.15
C ILE A 317 1.81 25.62 24.97
N PRO A 318 1.92 26.97 25.16
CA PRO A 318 2.20 27.89 24.06
C PRO A 318 3.46 27.56 23.26
N ALA A 319 4.46 26.94 23.89
CA ALA A 319 5.71 26.58 23.23
C ALA A 319 5.55 25.45 22.20
N VAL A 320 4.69 24.45 22.47
CA VAL A 320 4.40 23.35 21.53
C VAL A 320 3.51 23.87 20.40
N VAL A 321 2.45 24.61 20.74
CA VAL A 321 1.55 25.23 19.75
C VAL A 321 2.29 26.18 18.82
N ALA A 322 3.25 26.96 19.33
CA ALA A 322 4.10 27.82 18.51
C ALA A 322 4.92 27.02 17.49
N LYS A 323 5.37 25.81 17.85
CA LYS A 323 6.18 24.95 16.97
C LYS A 323 5.37 24.17 15.95
N VAL A 324 4.08 23.95 16.19
CA VAL A 324 3.15 23.49 15.15
C VAL A 324 2.97 24.58 14.07
N ASN A 325 2.84 25.84 14.48
CA ASN A 325 2.64 26.97 13.56
C ASN A 325 3.92 27.45 12.85
N ASP A 326 5.08 27.19 13.45
CA ASP A 326 6.41 27.51 12.91
C ASP A 326 7.36 26.32 13.18
N PRO A 327 7.19 25.22 12.42
CA PRO A 327 7.99 24.02 12.59
C PRO A 327 9.46 24.29 12.24
N ILE A 328 10.36 23.61 12.93
CA ILE A 328 11.81 23.77 12.74
C ILE A 328 12.25 23.17 11.39
N LEU A 329 11.63 22.07 10.98
CA LEU A 329 12.05 21.25 9.84
C LEU A 329 12.13 22.05 8.51
N PRO A 330 11.15 22.88 8.11
CA PRO A 330 11.27 23.66 6.87
C PRO A 330 12.44 24.64 6.83
N HIS A 331 12.80 25.26 7.96
CA HIS A 331 13.97 26.13 8.03
C HIS A 331 15.29 25.36 7.86
N VAL A 332 15.32 24.12 8.36
CA VAL A 332 16.46 23.20 8.14
C VAL A 332 16.53 22.80 6.67
N ILE A 333 15.42 22.42 6.06
CA ILE A 333 15.34 22.07 4.63
C ILE A 333 15.79 23.25 3.77
N GLN A 334 15.35 24.47 4.05
CA GLN A 334 15.81 25.67 3.35
C GLN A 334 17.33 25.85 3.45
N THR A 335 17.89 25.62 4.63
CA THR A 335 19.33 25.78 4.87
C THR A 335 20.15 24.73 4.12
N VAL A 336 19.67 23.49 4.05
CA VAL A 336 20.39 22.35 3.47
C VAL A 336 20.19 22.25 1.95
N TYR A 337 18.98 22.52 1.46
CA TYR A 337 18.55 22.26 0.07
C TYR A 337 18.24 23.53 -0.73
N GLY A 338 18.17 24.71 -0.10
CA GLY A 338 17.77 25.95 -0.76
C GLY A 338 16.29 26.01 -1.15
N ILE A 339 15.46 25.09 -0.66
CA ILE A 339 14.02 25.06 -0.87
C ILE A 339 13.38 26.07 0.10
N PRO A 340 12.66 27.11 -0.38
CA PRO A 340 12.13 28.13 0.51
C PRO A 340 11.12 27.57 1.51
N ALA A 341 11.36 27.81 2.80
CA ALA A 341 10.43 27.47 3.85
C ALA A 341 9.10 28.21 3.64
N PRO A 342 7.94 27.54 3.77
CA PRO A 342 6.64 28.19 3.63
C PRO A 342 6.42 29.31 4.67
N ALA A 343 5.63 30.32 4.30
CA ALA A 343 5.30 31.41 5.20
C ALA A 343 4.54 30.92 6.46
N THR A 344 4.86 31.51 7.60
CA THR A 344 4.20 31.27 8.89
C THR A 344 3.20 32.38 9.20
N PRO A 345 2.16 32.14 10.03
CA PRO A 345 1.86 30.89 10.73
C PRO A 345 1.26 29.80 9.82
N ARG A 346 1.65 28.55 10.07
CA ARG A 346 1.17 27.34 9.39
C ARG A 346 -0.15 26.84 9.97
N ASN A 347 -1.22 27.57 9.67
CA ASN A 347 -2.58 27.24 10.12
C ASN A 347 -3.09 25.90 9.52
N ASP A 348 -2.56 25.48 8.38
CA ASP A 348 -2.80 24.14 7.81
C ASP A 348 -2.23 23.03 8.70
N LEU A 349 -1.02 23.20 9.24
CA LEU A 349 -0.43 22.23 10.17
C LEU A 349 -1.14 22.24 11.53
N PHE A 350 -1.59 23.41 12.00
CA PHE A 350 -2.45 23.51 13.16
C PHE A 350 -3.74 22.71 12.97
N GLU A 351 -4.34 22.81 11.78
CA GLU A 351 -5.52 22.05 11.41
C GLU A 351 -5.24 20.53 11.38
N ILE A 352 -4.17 20.11 10.71
CA ILE A 352 -3.79 18.70 10.60
C ILE A 352 -3.49 18.06 11.96
N PHE A 353 -2.65 18.70 12.78
CA PHE A 353 -2.14 18.07 14.00
C PHE A 353 -3.00 18.32 15.24
N LEU A 354 -3.71 19.46 15.33
CA LEU A 354 -4.40 19.84 16.56
C LEU A 354 -5.92 19.86 16.46
N THR A 355 -6.55 20.14 15.33
CA THR A 355 -8.02 20.24 15.27
C THR A 355 -8.69 19.18 14.39
N GLY A 356 -7.93 18.52 13.53
CA GLY A 356 -8.46 17.83 12.37
C GLY A 356 -8.96 18.80 11.31
N ILE A 357 -9.12 18.30 10.09
CA ILE A 357 -9.53 19.03 8.91
C ILE A 357 -11.06 19.08 8.81
N ALA A 358 -11.61 20.30 8.80
CA ALA A 358 -13.04 20.55 8.62
C ALA A 358 -13.33 21.91 8.00
N ALA A 359 -14.33 21.96 7.10
CA ALA A 359 -14.74 23.18 6.41
C ALA A 359 -15.25 24.28 7.38
N ASN A 360 -15.66 23.90 8.60
CA ASN A 360 -16.21 24.80 9.61
C ASN A 360 -15.35 24.84 10.90
N ASN A 361 -14.03 24.72 10.81
CA ASN A 361 -13.16 24.58 11.99
C ASN A 361 -13.05 25.83 12.90
N GLY A 362 -13.70 26.95 12.58
CA GLY A 362 -13.71 28.17 13.40
C GLY A 362 -12.36 28.88 13.57
N ASN A 363 -11.27 28.34 12.99
CA ASN A 363 -9.88 28.73 13.25
C ASN A 363 -9.16 29.28 11.99
N ASN A 364 -9.90 29.65 10.95
CA ASN A 364 -9.35 30.11 9.66
C ASN A 364 -8.38 29.10 8.99
N GLY A 365 -8.59 27.79 9.21
CA GLY A 365 -7.81 26.77 8.51
C GLY A 365 -8.06 26.85 6.99
N PRO A 366 -7.03 26.66 6.16
CA PRO A 366 -7.15 26.86 4.71
C PRO A 366 -7.86 25.70 3.99
N VAL A 367 -8.11 24.57 4.64
CA VAL A 367 -8.62 23.36 3.99
C VAL A 367 -10.15 23.26 4.12
N ALA A 368 -10.87 23.64 3.06
CA ALA A 368 -12.33 23.69 3.04
C ALA A 368 -13.02 22.32 2.80
N VAL A 369 -12.60 21.26 3.50
CA VAL A 369 -13.16 19.90 3.37
C VAL A 369 -13.48 19.34 4.75
N ASN A 370 -14.62 18.66 4.92
CA ASN A 370 -14.89 17.87 6.12
C ASN A 370 -14.19 16.53 5.99
N LEU A 371 -13.01 16.41 6.60
CA LEU A 371 -12.24 15.18 6.56
C LEU A 371 -12.36 14.42 7.87
N ASN A 372 -11.76 14.87 8.97
CA ASN A 372 -11.60 14.06 10.18
C ASN A 372 -11.79 14.81 11.52
N SER A 373 -12.12 16.10 11.52
CA SER A 373 -12.38 16.81 12.78
C SER A 373 -13.68 16.37 13.46
N GLN A 374 -13.67 16.20 14.79
CA GLN A 374 -14.90 15.98 15.57
C GLN A 374 -15.88 17.17 15.50
N LEU A 375 -15.44 18.37 15.09
CA LEU A 375 -16.36 19.49 14.80
C LEU A 375 -17.33 19.19 13.64
N ALA A 376 -17.08 18.16 12.85
CA ALA A 376 -18.00 17.68 11.82
C ALA A 376 -19.10 16.74 12.36
N ASN A 377 -19.00 16.29 13.62
CA ASN A 377 -20.03 15.48 14.26
C ASN A 377 -21.24 16.35 14.62
N ALA A 378 -22.45 15.87 14.35
CA ALA A 378 -23.67 16.63 14.56
C ALA A 378 -23.96 16.93 16.04
N ASP A 379 -23.58 16.01 16.93
CA ASP A 379 -23.89 16.10 18.36
C ASP A 379 -22.77 16.73 19.19
N VAL A 380 -21.65 17.11 18.57
CA VAL A 380 -20.54 17.77 19.26
C VAL A 380 -20.93 19.20 19.63
N ASN A 381 -20.59 19.61 20.85
CA ASN A 381 -20.70 21.00 21.29
C ASN A 381 -19.39 21.75 20.97
N PRO A 382 -19.35 22.66 19.98
CA PRO A 382 -18.12 23.33 19.59
C PRO A 382 -17.48 24.17 20.70
N ALA A 383 -18.24 24.59 21.72
CA ALA A 383 -17.71 25.34 22.85
C ALA A 383 -16.81 24.50 23.77
N ASN A 384 -16.95 23.17 23.73
CA ASN A 384 -16.13 22.24 24.51
C ASN A 384 -14.91 21.74 23.74
N PHE A 385 -14.89 21.93 22.42
CA PHE A 385 -13.83 21.43 21.56
C PHE A 385 -12.45 21.99 21.97
N ARG A 386 -11.44 21.11 22.03
CA ARG A 386 -10.07 21.44 22.42
C ARG A 386 -9.07 21.01 21.34
N PRO A 387 -8.32 21.96 20.76
CA PRO A 387 -7.17 21.60 19.92
C PRO A 387 -6.18 20.76 20.72
N SER A 388 -5.80 19.61 20.18
CA SER A 388 -5.08 18.55 20.88
C SER A 388 -4.43 17.59 19.89
N GLU A 389 -3.27 17.07 20.27
CA GLU A 389 -2.51 16.13 19.47
C GLU A 389 -3.11 14.72 19.63
N MET A 390 -3.64 14.19 18.54
CA MET A 390 -4.23 12.85 18.44
C MET A 390 -4.43 12.48 16.97
N LEU A 391 -4.34 11.19 16.64
CA LEU A 391 -4.71 10.70 15.31
C LEU A 391 -6.22 10.81 15.14
N ARG A 392 -6.69 11.49 14.09
CA ARG A 392 -8.14 11.69 13.86
C ARG A 392 -8.64 10.93 12.65
N LEU A 393 -9.73 10.19 12.82
CA LEU A 393 -10.33 9.34 11.79
C LEU A 393 -11.81 9.67 11.61
N ASN A 394 -12.23 9.86 10.36
CA ASN A 394 -13.62 9.82 9.95
C ASN A 394 -14.00 8.45 9.42
N MET A 395 -14.76 7.74 10.24
CA MET A 395 -15.21 6.37 10.02
C MET A 395 -16.24 6.24 8.89
N ALA A 396 -16.86 7.33 8.42
CA ALA A 396 -17.78 7.30 7.29
C ALA A 396 -17.05 7.30 5.94
N THR A 397 -15.73 7.56 5.93
CA THR A 397 -14.92 7.51 4.72
C THR A 397 -14.90 6.09 4.15
N PRO A 398 -15.29 5.88 2.88
CA PRO A 398 -15.26 4.56 2.26
C PRO A 398 -13.86 3.95 2.24
N VAL A 399 -13.79 2.62 2.30
CA VAL A 399 -12.53 1.90 2.08
C VAL A 399 -12.05 2.14 0.65
N ALA A 400 -10.79 2.55 0.48
CA ALA A 400 -10.21 2.83 -0.82
C ALA A 400 -10.04 1.53 -1.62
N ALA A 401 -10.56 1.51 -2.86
CA ALA A 401 -10.40 0.36 -3.76
C ALA A 401 -8.96 0.23 -4.31
N ALA A 402 -8.23 1.34 -4.37
CA ALA A 402 -6.84 1.43 -4.79
C ALA A 402 -6.11 2.40 -3.85
N PRO A 403 -5.65 1.93 -2.67
CA PRO A 403 -5.01 2.80 -1.70
C PRO A 403 -3.72 3.39 -2.26
N SER A 404 -3.49 4.68 -2.03
CA SER A 404 -2.25 5.38 -2.38
C SER A 404 -1.38 5.55 -1.14
N ARG A 405 -0.07 5.30 -1.28
CA ARG A 405 0.91 5.53 -0.20
C ARG A 405 0.93 6.99 0.27
N LEU A 406 0.62 7.94 -0.62
CA LEU A 406 0.58 9.38 -0.32
C LEU A 406 -0.78 9.85 0.25
N GLY A 407 -1.72 8.93 0.50
CA GLY A 407 -3.01 9.23 1.12
C GLY A 407 -3.73 10.43 0.50
N VAL A 408 -4.11 11.39 1.35
CA VAL A 408 -4.91 12.55 0.94
C VAL A 408 -4.19 13.41 -0.10
N LEU A 409 -2.85 13.48 -0.10
CA LEU A 409 -2.09 14.26 -1.09
C LEU A 409 -2.22 13.70 -2.51
N ALA A 410 -2.57 12.41 -2.65
CA ALA A 410 -2.85 11.76 -3.92
C ALA A 410 -4.36 11.63 -4.23
N GLY A 411 -5.23 12.28 -3.45
CA GLY A 411 -6.68 12.20 -3.59
C GLY A 411 -7.32 10.95 -2.96
N ASP A 412 -6.56 10.17 -2.20
CA ASP A 412 -7.07 9.04 -1.44
C ASP A 412 -7.46 9.47 -0.03
N PHE A 413 -8.75 9.81 0.14
CA PHE A 413 -9.26 10.35 1.41
C PHE A 413 -9.33 9.36 2.56
N GLN A 414 -9.13 8.05 2.34
CA GLN A 414 -9.03 7.07 3.43
C GLN A 414 -7.63 7.07 4.07
N GLY A 415 -6.61 7.58 3.37
CA GLY A 415 -5.24 7.60 3.87
C GLY A 415 -4.97 8.77 4.82
N PHE A 416 -3.76 8.78 5.40
CA PHE A 416 -3.27 9.84 6.27
C PHE A 416 -3.42 11.24 5.63
N PRO A 417 -3.89 12.27 6.38
CA PRO A 417 -4.14 12.28 7.82
C PRO A 417 -5.54 11.81 8.30
N ASN A 418 -6.38 11.22 7.45
CA ASN A 418 -7.69 10.69 7.88
C ASN A 418 -7.56 9.29 8.50
N GLY A 419 -7.13 9.25 9.75
CA GLY A 419 -6.53 8.05 10.32
C GLY A 419 -5.17 7.79 9.68
N ARG A 420 -4.71 6.55 9.76
CA ARG A 420 -3.45 6.09 9.18
C ARG A 420 -3.54 4.60 8.90
N ARG A 421 -3.27 4.19 7.66
CA ARG A 421 -3.11 2.78 7.27
C ARG A 421 -1.64 2.37 7.38
N LEU A 422 -1.40 1.07 7.48
CA LEU A 422 -0.03 0.51 7.49
C LEU A 422 0.76 0.88 6.23
N THR A 423 0.08 1.08 5.10
CA THR A 423 0.70 1.41 3.80
C THR A 423 0.87 2.91 3.55
N ASP A 424 0.40 3.77 4.46
CA ASP A 424 0.55 5.22 4.28
C ASP A 424 1.98 5.62 4.59
N ASP A 425 2.63 6.25 3.63
CA ASP A 425 4.01 6.73 3.71
C ASP A 425 4.04 8.07 4.44
N VAL A 426 4.00 7.97 5.77
CA VAL A 426 3.85 9.12 6.65
C VAL A 426 5.07 10.04 6.63
N ILE A 427 6.26 9.52 6.32
CA ILE A 427 7.48 10.33 6.15
C ILE A 427 7.29 11.26 4.96
N ASP A 428 6.97 10.72 3.78
CA ASP A 428 6.78 11.49 2.57
C ASP A 428 5.61 12.48 2.69
N ILE A 429 4.49 12.02 3.24
CA ILE A 429 3.31 12.87 3.43
C ILE A 429 3.63 14.02 4.38
N ALA A 430 4.27 13.75 5.52
CA ALA A 430 4.56 14.78 6.51
C ALA A 430 5.58 15.80 6.00
N VAL A 431 6.65 15.35 5.32
CA VAL A 431 7.65 16.25 4.71
C VAL A 431 6.97 17.17 3.68
N GLN A 432 6.14 16.61 2.80
CA GLN A 432 5.37 17.41 1.84
C GLN A 432 4.42 18.39 2.53
N ALA A 433 3.73 17.95 3.59
CA ALA A 433 2.83 18.80 4.35
C ALA A 433 3.55 19.96 5.04
N VAL A 434 4.67 19.72 5.73
CA VAL A 434 5.46 20.80 6.35
C VAL A 434 6.12 21.72 5.34
N GLU A 435 6.30 21.30 4.09
CA GLU A 435 6.77 22.14 2.98
C GLU A 435 5.62 22.81 2.18
N GLY A 436 4.40 22.74 2.69
CA GLY A 436 3.26 23.52 2.19
C GLY A 436 2.46 22.86 1.08
N ALA A 437 2.64 21.55 0.84
CA ALA A 437 1.93 20.84 -0.22
C ALA A 437 0.40 20.83 -0.05
N VAL A 438 -0.08 21.00 1.18
CA VAL A 438 -1.52 21.09 1.51
C VAL A 438 -2.20 22.24 0.77
N THR A 439 -1.49 23.35 0.56
CA THR A 439 -2.03 24.54 -0.11
C THR A 439 -1.47 24.75 -1.52
N ASN A 440 -0.24 24.29 -1.79
CA ASN A 440 0.48 24.57 -3.02
C ASN A 440 0.68 23.35 -3.94
N GLY A 441 0.22 22.16 -3.52
CA GLY A 441 0.50 20.90 -4.22
C GLY A 441 1.92 20.38 -3.96
N ILE A 442 2.21 19.18 -4.47
CA ILE A 442 3.48 18.48 -4.22
C ILE A 442 4.70 19.37 -4.53
N VAL A 443 5.60 19.44 -3.56
CA VAL A 443 6.89 20.12 -3.64
C VAL A 443 7.84 19.25 -4.45
N ALA A 444 7.94 19.55 -5.74
CA ALA A 444 8.63 18.71 -6.73
C ALA A 444 10.08 18.29 -6.35
N PRO A 445 10.93 19.17 -5.78
CA PRO A 445 12.27 18.76 -5.34
C PRO A 445 12.29 17.68 -4.25
N LEU A 446 11.19 17.54 -3.49
CA LEU A 446 11.03 16.58 -2.40
C LEU A 446 10.07 15.44 -2.76
N ALA A 447 9.65 15.34 -4.02
CA ALA A 447 8.64 14.36 -4.43
C ALA A 447 9.11 12.91 -4.27
N LYS A 448 10.43 12.68 -4.23
CA LYS A 448 11.04 11.37 -3.98
C LYS A 448 11.01 10.98 -2.50
N GLY A 449 10.87 11.95 -1.61
CA GLY A 449 10.82 11.68 -0.18
C GLY A 449 12.10 11.05 0.36
N ASP A 450 11.96 10.09 1.27
CA ASP A 450 13.07 9.27 1.78
C ASP A 450 13.40 8.07 0.88
N ALA A 451 12.66 7.90 -0.22
CA ALA A 451 12.78 6.82 -1.21
C ALA A 451 12.51 5.41 -0.66
N VAL A 452 11.86 5.30 0.50
CA VAL A 452 11.36 4.05 1.08
C VAL A 452 9.83 4.07 0.99
N ASP A 453 9.31 3.56 -0.13
CA ASP A 453 7.88 3.71 -0.46
C ASP A 453 6.94 2.68 0.20
N ARG A 454 7.49 1.71 0.95
CA ARG A 454 6.75 0.57 1.53
C ARG A 454 7.59 -0.23 2.51
N ASN A 455 6.89 -1.02 3.32
CA ASN A 455 7.45 -2.04 4.21
C ASN A 455 8.17 -3.18 3.46
N ASP A 456 9.16 -3.79 4.11
CA ASP A 456 9.95 -4.91 3.60
C ASP A 456 9.12 -6.20 3.44
N HIS A 457 8.13 -6.40 4.32
CA HIS A 457 7.10 -7.44 4.16
C HIS A 457 5.75 -6.89 3.74
N ALA A 458 5.06 -7.67 2.90
CA ALA A 458 3.70 -7.36 2.52
C ALA A 458 2.73 -7.57 3.70
N PHE A 459 1.86 -6.59 3.91
CA PHE A 459 0.75 -6.69 4.86
C PHE A 459 -0.32 -7.67 4.39
N SER A 460 -0.98 -8.32 5.34
CA SER A 460 -2.14 -9.18 5.10
C SER A 460 -3.38 -8.35 4.76
N ALA A 461 -4.24 -8.88 3.87
CA ALA A 461 -5.52 -8.26 3.52
C ALA A 461 -6.60 -8.42 4.59
N THR A 462 -6.37 -9.26 5.61
CA THR A 462 -7.32 -9.55 6.69
C THR A 462 -6.67 -9.34 8.04
N PHE A 463 -7.50 -9.09 9.06
CA PHE A 463 -7.06 -9.01 10.45
C PHE A 463 -6.08 -10.14 10.82
N PRO A 464 -4.94 -9.87 11.50
CA PRO A 464 -4.54 -8.60 12.12
C PRO A 464 -3.76 -7.65 11.17
N TYR A 465 -3.77 -7.88 9.86
CA TYR A 465 -3.16 -7.05 8.80
C TYR A 465 -1.63 -6.99 8.76
N LEU A 466 -0.96 -7.16 9.89
CA LEU A 466 0.51 -7.12 9.98
C LEU A 466 1.17 -8.38 9.40
N ALA A 467 2.38 -8.24 8.85
CA ALA A 467 3.20 -9.37 8.46
C ALA A 467 3.65 -10.21 9.68
N VAL A 468 4.03 -11.47 9.47
CA VAL A 468 4.57 -12.31 10.55
C VAL A 468 5.97 -11.84 10.94
N PRO A 469 6.41 -12.02 12.19
CA PRO A 469 7.74 -11.58 12.62
C PRO A 469 8.88 -12.16 11.76
N ASN A 470 9.92 -11.35 11.56
CA ASN A 470 11.20 -11.72 11.00
C ASN A 470 11.92 -12.78 11.84
N VAL A 471 12.72 -13.61 11.17
CA VAL A 471 13.56 -14.66 11.78
C VAL A 471 15.03 -14.60 11.34
N ALA A 472 15.36 -13.65 10.47
CA ALA A 472 16.69 -13.47 9.92
C ALA A 472 17.39 -12.31 10.61
N ALA A 473 18.72 -12.41 10.75
CA ALA A 473 19.49 -11.38 11.42
C ALA A 473 19.55 -10.10 10.57
N VAL A 474 19.30 -8.94 11.16
CA VAL A 474 19.34 -7.65 10.41
C VAL A 474 20.74 -7.33 9.92
N ASN A 475 21.77 -7.83 10.61
CA ASN A 475 23.19 -7.62 10.28
C ASN A 475 23.75 -8.64 9.28
N GLY A 476 22.93 -9.60 8.81
CA GLY A 476 23.39 -10.80 8.11
C GLY A 476 23.38 -10.77 6.57
N GLY A 477 22.92 -9.68 5.94
CA GLY A 477 22.83 -9.58 4.48
C GLY A 477 23.17 -8.18 3.96
N PRO A 478 23.45 -8.02 2.64
CA PRO A 478 23.51 -6.69 2.05
C PRO A 478 22.20 -5.97 2.40
N ALA A 479 22.28 -4.67 2.75
CA ALA A 479 21.13 -3.82 3.03
C ALA A 479 19.96 -4.21 2.13
N GLN A 480 18.81 -4.60 2.72
CA GLN A 480 17.62 -4.92 1.93
C GLN A 480 17.34 -3.71 1.04
N PRO A 481 17.60 -3.79 -0.28
CA PRO A 481 17.33 -2.65 -1.14
C PRO A 481 15.82 -2.41 -1.14
N PRO A 482 15.37 -1.15 -1.34
CA PRO A 482 13.95 -0.85 -1.38
C PRO A 482 13.31 -1.76 -2.45
N ARG A 483 12.20 -2.41 -2.09
CA ARG A 483 11.61 -3.46 -2.93
C ARG A 483 11.46 -2.96 -4.36
N ALA A 484 12.12 -3.66 -5.28
CA ALA A 484 12.22 -3.26 -6.67
C ALA A 484 10.83 -3.04 -7.32
N PRO A 485 10.71 -2.18 -8.36
CA PRO A 485 9.50 -2.06 -9.15
C PRO A 485 8.89 -3.41 -9.48
N GLU A 486 7.57 -3.53 -9.38
CA GLU A 486 6.88 -4.77 -9.75
C GLU A 486 7.18 -5.12 -11.22
N LEU A 487 7.02 -4.15 -12.12
CA LEU A 487 7.43 -4.21 -13.52
C LEU A 487 8.21 -2.95 -13.89
N VAL A 488 9.37 -3.11 -14.53
CA VAL A 488 10.10 -2.01 -15.19
C VAL A 488 9.76 -2.01 -16.67
N SER A 489 8.89 -1.10 -17.09
CA SER A 489 8.63 -0.88 -18.51
C SER A 489 9.76 -0.09 -19.14
N THR A 490 10.18 -0.52 -20.32
CA THR A 490 11.24 0.13 -21.09
C THR A 490 10.66 0.89 -22.27
N THR A 491 11.44 1.81 -22.84
CA THR A 491 11.20 2.15 -24.24
C THR A 491 11.53 0.90 -25.07
N PRO A 492 10.64 0.42 -25.95
CA PRO A 492 10.86 -0.79 -26.73
C PRO A 492 12.25 -0.84 -27.38
N THR A 493 13.04 -1.85 -27.03
CA THR A 493 14.46 -1.97 -27.46
C THR A 493 14.71 -3.31 -28.13
N ARG A 494 15.32 -3.32 -29.32
CA ARG A 494 15.59 -4.56 -30.05
C ARG A 494 16.73 -5.37 -29.42
N LEU A 495 16.46 -6.61 -29.06
CA LEU A 495 17.45 -7.57 -28.55
C LEU A 495 17.89 -8.60 -29.60
N LEU A 496 16.99 -8.95 -30.53
CA LEU A 496 17.24 -9.94 -31.59
C LEU A 496 16.68 -9.48 -32.92
N ASP A 497 17.43 -9.70 -34.01
CA ASP A 497 16.97 -9.61 -35.39
C ASP A 497 17.68 -10.65 -36.27
N THR A 498 17.06 -11.79 -36.54
CA THR A 498 17.73 -12.84 -37.32
C THR A 498 17.83 -12.51 -38.81
N ARG A 499 17.10 -11.49 -39.30
CA ARG A 499 17.19 -11.05 -40.70
C ARG A 499 18.57 -10.51 -41.06
N ALA A 500 19.32 -10.04 -40.06
CA ALA A 500 20.69 -9.56 -40.23
C ALA A 500 21.70 -10.72 -40.32
N GLY A 501 21.26 -11.97 -40.09
CA GLY A 501 22.09 -13.17 -40.08
C GLY A 501 21.42 -14.34 -40.81
N ALA A 502 21.74 -15.56 -40.38
CA ALA A 502 21.12 -16.76 -40.93
C ALA A 502 19.72 -16.95 -40.35
N ARG A 503 18.72 -17.07 -41.24
CA ARG A 503 17.35 -17.42 -40.86
C ARG A 503 17.34 -18.77 -40.13
N PRO A 504 16.82 -18.85 -38.89
CA PRO A 504 16.70 -20.10 -38.15
C PRO A 504 16.04 -21.22 -38.98
N ALA A 505 16.61 -22.43 -38.91
CA ALA A 505 16.04 -23.61 -39.57
C ALA A 505 14.85 -24.18 -38.78
N ALA A 506 14.05 -25.02 -39.41
CA ALA A 506 13.01 -25.78 -38.72
C ALA A 506 13.62 -26.60 -37.57
N GLY A 507 13.05 -26.48 -36.38
CA GLY A 507 13.54 -27.16 -35.19
C GLY A 507 14.64 -26.42 -34.42
N ALA A 508 15.14 -25.29 -34.92
CA ALA A 508 16.20 -24.54 -34.27
C ALA A 508 15.74 -23.88 -32.96
N VAL A 509 16.69 -23.70 -32.04
CA VAL A 509 16.53 -22.91 -30.82
C VAL A 509 17.49 -21.73 -30.87
N VAL A 510 16.96 -20.51 -30.79
CA VAL A 510 17.72 -19.26 -30.75
C VAL A 510 17.76 -18.76 -29.32
N LYS A 511 18.96 -18.55 -28.78
CA LYS A 511 19.16 -17.98 -27.44
C LYS A 511 19.17 -16.45 -27.53
N VAL A 512 18.39 -15.79 -26.68
CA VAL A 512 18.35 -14.34 -26.52
C VAL A 512 18.85 -14.01 -25.12
N GLN A 513 19.96 -13.29 -25.03
CA GLN A 513 20.43 -12.77 -23.75
C GLN A 513 19.59 -11.54 -23.39
N VAL A 514 18.95 -11.55 -22.22
CA VAL A 514 18.10 -10.44 -21.76
C VAL A 514 18.75 -9.74 -20.58
N ALA A 515 18.99 -10.46 -19.48
CA ALA A 515 19.65 -9.87 -18.32
C ALA A 515 21.08 -9.43 -18.66
N GLY A 516 21.48 -8.28 -18.15
CA GLY A 516 22.76 -7.63 -18.46
C GLY A 516 22.77 -6.88 -19.80
N THR A 517 21.64 -6.77 -20.50
CA THR A 517 21.50 -6.03 -21.76
C THR A 517 20.39 -4.99 -21.66
N ALA A 518 20.47 -3.90 -22.44
CA ALA A 518 19.42 -2.87 -22.53
C ALA A 518 18.92 -2.33 -21.16
N GLY A 519 19.80 -2.26 -20.16
CA GLY A 519 19.46 -1.79 -18.81
C GLY A 519 18.78 -2.82 -17.89
N VAL A 520 18.62 -4.07 -18.33
CA VAL A 520 18.05 -5.16 -17.52
C VAL A 520 19.09 -5.67 -16.51
N PRO A 521 18.81 -5.64 -15.19
CA PRO A 521 19.71 -6.19 -14.18
C PRO A 521 19.89 -7.70 -14.33
N THR A 522 21.06 -8.22 -13.90
CA THR A 522 21.37 -9.66 -13.94
C THR A 522 20.43 -10.53 -13.09
N GLY A 523 19.81 -9.95 -12.05
CA GLY A 523 18.84 -10.63 -11.18
C GLY A 523 17.40 -10.60 -11.68
N ALA A 524 17.10 -10.08 -12.87
CA ALA A 524 15.74 -10.09 -13.41
C ALA A 524 15.21 -11.53 -13.54
N THR A 525 13.92 -11.72 -13.27
CA THR A 525 13.29 -13.05 -13.21
C THR A 525 12.47 -13.38 -14.45
N SER A 526 11.97 -12.36 -15.15
CA SER A 526 11.22 -12.52 -16.39
C SER A 526 11.26 -11.26 -17.25
N ALA A 527 10.90 -11.40 -18.53
CA ALA A 527 10.87 -10.32 -19.51
C ALA A 527 9.56 -10.33 -20.32
N LEU A 528 9.05 -9.14 -20.60
CA LEU A 528 8.00 -8.91 -21.59
C LEU A 528 8.67 -8.62 -22.94
N LEU A 529 8.57 -9.58 -23.86
CA LEU A 529 9.16 -9.51 -25.19
C LEU A 529 8.06 -9.40 -26.22
N ASN A 530 8.09 -8.32 -27.00
CA ASN A 530 7.30 -8.27 -28.23
C ASN A 530 8.02 -9.09 -29.30
N LEU A 531 7.55 -10.31 -29.51
CA LEU A 531 8.12 -11.27 -30.42
C LEU A 531 7.44 -11.14 -31.78
N THR A 532 8.24 -11.01 -32.84
CA THR A 532 7.76 -10.92 -34.22
C THR A 532 8.41 -12.01 -35.07
N ALA A 533 7.60 -12.71 -35.87
CA ALA A 533 8.07 -13.64 -36.88
C ALA A 533 7.78 -13.10 -38.28
N VAL A 534 8.77 -13.21 -39.16
CA VAL A 534 8.68 -12.82 -40.58
C VAL A 534 9.38 -13.84 -41.46
N ASN A 535 9.15 -13.79 -42.78
CA ASN A 535 9.77 -14.69 -43.77
C ASN A 535 9.60 -16.18 -43.42
N SER A 536 8.47 -16.54 -42.80
CA SER A 536 8.16 -17.93 -42.44
C SER A 536 7.87 -18.76 -43.68
N GLU A 537 8.42 -19.97 -43.75
CA GLU A 537 8.18 -20.90 -44.87
C GLU A 537 6.75 -21.48 -44.91
N GLY A 538 6.02 -21.38 -43.81
CA GLY A 538 4.69 -21.96 -43.66
C GLY A 538 4.02 -21.50 -42.37
N ASP A 539 2.84 -22.06 -42.11
CA ASP A 539 2.14 -21.84 -40.85
C ASP A 539 2.75 -22.74 -39.76
N GLY A 540 3.10 -22.15 -38.63
CA GLY A 540 3.84 -22.87 -37.58
C GLY A 540 3.67 -22.26 -36.19
N PHE A 541 4.64 -22.52 -35.32
CA PHE A 541 4.69 -21.92 -33.99
C PHE A 541 6.12 -21.64 -33.53
N VAL A 542 6.22 -20.67 -32.63
CA VAL A 542 7.42 -20.35 -31.86
C VAL A 542 7.11 -20.53 -30.38
N THR A 543 8.03 -21.11 -29.63
CA THR A 543 7.92 -21.27 -28.16
C THR A 543 9.05 -20.53 -27.48
N ALA A 544 8.70 -19.61 -26.58
CA ALA A 544 9.65 -18.92 -25.70
C ALA A 544 9.64 -19.58 -24.31
N TYR A 545 10.82 -19.80 -23.75
CA TYR A 545 10.99 -20.42 -22.43
C TYR A 545 12.37 -20.09 -21.86
N ALA A 546 12.54 -20.23 -20.55
CA ALA A 546 13.86 -20.10 -19.93
C ALA A 546 14.80 -21.19 -20.46
N CYS A 547 16.00 -20.81 -20.91
CA CYS A 547 16.93 -21.74 -21.58
C CYS A 547 17.40 -22.92 -20.71
N ASP A 548 17.31 -22.82 -19.38
CA ASP A 548 17.65 -23.86 -18.42
C ASP A 548 16.45 -24.76 -18.03
N LYS A 549 15.30 -24.58 -18.67
CA LYS A 549 14.10 -25.40 -18.48
C LYS A 549 13.82 -26.27 -19.68
N THR A 550 13.02 -27.31 -19.45
CA THR A 550 12.46 -28.13 -20.53
C THR A 550 11.49 -27.28 -21.35
N ARG A 551 11.61 -27.35 -22.68
CA ARG A 551 10.73 -26.63 -23.60
C ARG A 551 9.27 -27.05 -23.37
N PRO A 552 8.35 -26.12 -23.08
CA PRO A 552 6.93 -26.44 -22.95
C PRO A 552 6.30 -26.75 -24.32
N THR A 553 5.09 -27.31 -24.31
CA THR A 553 4.32 -27.57 -25.54
C THR A 553 3.51 -26.36 -26.00
N ALA A 554 3.50 -25.28 -25.21
CA ALA A 554 2.81 -24.03 -25.51
C ALA A 554 3.45 -23.29 -26.70
N SER A 555 2.62 -22.69 -27.56
CA SER A 555 3.07 -21.78 -28.62
C SER A 555 2.98 -20.33 -28.15
N SER A 556 4.09 -19.61 -28.08
CA SER A 556 4.14 -18.18 -27.73
C SER A 556 3.75 -17.27 -28.91
N LEU A 557 3.91 -17.73 -30.15
CA LEU A 557 3.55 -17.02 -31.37
C LEU A 557 3.24 -18.03 -32.47
N ASN A 558 2.35 -17.70 -33.40
CA ASN A 558 2.03 -18.52 -34.57
C ASN A 558 2.43 -17.79 -35.87
N PRO A 559 3.62 -18.07 -36.43
CA PRO A 559 4.02 -17.59 -37.76
C PRO A 559 3.08 -18.09 -38.85
N ARG A 560 2.88 -17.24 -39.87
CA ARG A 560 2.09 -17.54 -41.06
C ARG A 560 2.92 -17.30 -42.32
N ALA A 561 2.70 -18.10 -43.35
CA ALA A 561 3.32 -17.86 -44.66
C ALA A 561 2.94 -16.46 -45.21
N GLY A 562 3.95 -15.68 -45.63
CA GLY A 562 3.73 -14.38 -46.29
C GLY A 562 3.22 -13.24 -45.40
N ALA A 563 3.16 -13.43 -44.08
CA ALA A 563 2.70 -12.41 -43.14
C ALA A 563 3.64 -12.24 -41.94
N ALA A 564 3.83 -10.99 -41.53
CA ALA A 564 4.47 -10.69 -40.26
C ALA A 564 3.47 -10.95 -39.13
N THR A 565 3.81 -11.81 -38.17
CA THR A 565 2.98 -12.06 -36.99
C THR A 565 3.71 -11.60 -35.75
N THR A 566 2.96 -11.09 -34.77
CA THR A 566 3.54 -10.62 -33.51
C THR A 566 2.65 -10.97 -32.33
N ASN A 567 3.26 -11.19 -31.18
CA ASN A 567 2.60 -11.37 -29.89
C ASN A 567 3.52 -10.82 -28.79
N LEU A 568 2.93 -10.20 -27.77
CA LEU A 568 3.67 -9.95 -26.52
C LEU A 568 3.81 -11.27 -25.77
N VAL A 569 5.00 -11.55 -25.23
CA VAL A 569 5.31 -12.79 -24.53
C VAL A 569 5.88 -12.45 -23.16
N ALA A 570 5.32 -13.06 -22.11
CA ALA A 570 5.86 -12.99 -20.76
C ALA A 570 6.74 -14.22 -20.52
N ALA A 571 8.04 -14.09 -20.74
CA ALA A 571 8.98 -15.22 -20.69
C ALA A 571 9.78 -15.22 -19.38
N PRO A 572 9.86 -16.36 -18.66
CA PRO A 572 10.81 -16.50 -17.55
C PRO A 572 12.25 -16.43 -18.06
N LEU A 573 13.16 -15.90 -17.25
CA LEU A 573 14.60 -15.91 -17.52
C LEU A 573 15.26 -17.13 -16.88
N ALA A 574 16.22 -17.73 -17.59
CA ALA A 574 17.11 -18.73 -17.00
C ALA A 574 18.03 -18.11 -15.94
N ALA A 575 18.72 -18.94 -15.15
CA ALA A 575 19.68 -18.47 -14.15
C ALA A 575 20.80 -17.55 -14.72
N ASP A 576 21.11 -17.68 -16.01
CA ASP A 576 22.06 -16.82 -16.72
C ASP A 576 21.40 -15.60 -17.40
N GLY A 577 20.10 -15.38 -17.18
CA GLY A 577 19.36 -14.24 -17.71
C GLY A 577 18.86 -14.39 -19.14
N SER A 578 18.84 -15.60 -19.69
CA SER A 578 18.49 -15.84 -21.10
C SER A 578 17.10 -16.44 -21.33
N VAL A 579 16.55 -16.17 -22.53
CA VAL A 579 15.33 -16.77 -23.08
C VAL A 579 15.68 -17.56 -24.33
N CYS A 580 15.11 -18.75 -24.48
CA CYS A 580 15.25 -19.59 -25.65
C CYS A 580 13.98 -19.55 -26.51
N LEU A 581 14.17 -19.34 -27.82
CA LEU A 581 13.13 -19.29 -28.83
C LEU A 581 13.24 -20.49 -29.74
N TYR A 582 12.37 -21.47 -29.57
CA TYR A 582 12.25 -22.60 -30.48
C TYR A 582 11.33 -22.25 -31.66
N THR A 583 11.71 -22.60 -32.89
CA THR A 583 10.84 -22.45 -34.06
C THR A 583 10.50 -23.80 -34.71
N SER A 584 9.22 -24.02 -35.03
CA SER A 584 8.76 -25.25 -35.68
C SER A 584 9.11 -25.32 -37.18
N LEU A 585 9.27 -24.16 -37.83
CA LEU A 585 9.60 -24.02 -39.25
C LEU A 585 10.73 -23.00 -39.43
N SER A 586 11.33 -22.94 -40.63
CA SER A 586 12.30 -21.88 -40.89
C SER A 586 11.58 -20.53 -40.96
N THR A 587 12.01 -19.59 -40.10
CA THR A 587 11.40 -18.26 -39.96
C THR A 587 12.41 -17.29 -39.38
N ASP A 588 12.34 -16.03 -39.78
CA ASP A 588 13.07 -14.98 -39.10
C ASP A 588 12.35 -14.56 -37.81
N LEU A 589 13.12 -14.28 -36.77
CA LEU A 589 12.66 -13.87 -35.45
C LEU A 589 13.24 -12.51 -35.09
N ILE A 590 12.38 -11.64 -34.56
CA ILE A 590 12.73 -10.34 -34.00
C ILE A 590 12.17 -10.31 -32.58
N ALA A 591 13.00 -9.95 -31.60
CA ALA A 591 12.56 -9.81 -30.21
C ALA A 591 12.88 -8.39 -29.73
N ASP A 592 11.85 -7.63 -29.39
CA ASP A 592 11.96 -6.30 -28.81
C ASP A 592 11.54 -6.35 -27.32
N LEU A 593 12.40 -5.88 -26.42
CA LEU A 593 12.14 -5.78 -24.98
C LEU A 593 11.13 -4.66 -24.70
N ALA A 594 9.99 -4.98 -24.10
CA ALA A 594 8.97 -4.02 -23.66
C ALA A 594 9.02 -3.74 -22.14
N GLY A 595 9.58 -4.66 -21.36
CA GLY A 595 9.76 -4.51 -19.92
C GLY A 595 10.31 -5.77 -19.26
N PHE A 596 10.62 -5.70 -17.97
CA PHE A 596 11.13 -6.84 -17.20
C PHE A 596 10.70 -6.76 -15.72
N HIS A 597 10.66 -7.92 -15.06
CA HIS A 597 10.44 -8.02 -13.61
C HIS A 597 11.81 -8.19 -12.93
N PRO A 598 12.25 -7.25 -12.08
CA PRO A 598 13.52 -7.33 -11.36
C PRO A 598 13.50 -8.38 -10.24
N ALA A 599 14.67 -8.64 -9.65
CA ALA A 599 14.76 -9.40 -8.41
C ALA A 599 13.90 -8.72 -7.33
N GLY A 600 13.01 -9.49 -6.68
CA GLY A 600 12.10 -8.97 -5.63
C GLY A 600 10.71 -8.52 -6.12
N SER A 601 10.45 -8.55 -7.44
CA SER A 601 9.08 -8.46 -7.97
C SER A 601 8.20 -9.61 -7.42
N SER A 602 6.92 -9.35 -7.13
CA SER A 602 5.97 -10.39 -6.68
C SER A 602 5.44 -11.22 -7.85
N TYR A 603 5.57 -10.75 -9.09
CA TYR A 603 5.18 -11.48 -10.28
C TYR A 603 5.87 -12.84 -10.33
N VAL A 604 5.06 -13.89 -10.41
CA VAL A 604 5.56 -15.26 -10.49
C VAL A 604 5.46 -15.73 -11.94
N ALA A 605 6.61 -15.77 -12.61
CA ALA A 605 6.73 -16.36 -13.94
C ALA A 605 6.66 -17.89 -13.85
N THR A 606 5.94 -18.52 -14.77
CA THR A 606 5.85 -19.99 -14.86
C THR A 606 6.55 -20.48 -16.13
N ASN A 607 7.05 -21.72 -16.11
CA ASN A 607 7.24 -22.41 -17.38
C ASN A 607 5.85 -22.68 -17.97
N ALA A 608 5.63 -22.38 -19.24
CA ALA A 608 4.28 -22.35 -19.78
C ALA A 608 3.51 -23.66 -19.56
N GLU A 609 2.33 -23.58 -18.95
CA GLU A 609 1.52 -24.74 -18.56
C GLU A 609 0.13 -24.70 -19.20
N ARG A 610 -0.29 -25.80 -19.85
CA ARG A 610 -1.61 -25.93 -20.47
C ARG A 610 -2.71 -26.06 -19.42
N LEU A 611 -3.60 -25.08 -19.33
CA LEU A 611 -4.80 -25.13 -18.47
C LEU A 611 -6.06 -25.55 -19.22
N LEU A 612 -6.15 -25.27 -20.51
CA LEU A 612 -7.31 -25.60 -21.35
C LEU A 612 -6.90 -25.98 -22.76
N ASP A 613 -7.50 -27.04 -23.30
CA ASP A 613 -7.44 -27.40 -24.72
C ASP A 613 -8.79 -27.98 -25.18
N THR A 614 -9.57 -27.21 -25.93
CA THR A 614 -10.90 -27.66 -26.37
C THR A 614 -10.86 -28.60 -27.57
N ARG A 615 -9.70 -28.76 -28.24
CA ARG A 615 -9.60 -29.60 -29.44
C ARG A 615 -9.86 -31.08 -29.15
N GLY A 616 -9.56 -31.52 -27.93
CA GLY A 616 -9.85 -32.87 -27.44
C GLY A 616 -11.26 -33.05 -26.89
N GLY A 617 -12.07 -31.98 -26.86
CA GLY A 617 -13.39 -31.94 -26.22
C GLY A 617 -14.45 -31.28 -27.09
N THR A 618 -15.42 -30.62 -26.46
CA THR A 618 -16.46 -29.86 -27.18
C THR A 618 -15.93 -28.49 -27.55
N LYS A 619 -15.83 -28.24 -28.86
CA LYS A 619 -15.49 -26.93 -29.40
C LYS A 619 -16.57 -25.89 -29.03
N PRO A 620 -16.19 -24.73 -28.45
CA PRO A 620 -17.13 -23.67 -28.14
C PRO A 620 -17.97 -23.20 -29.34
N ALA A 621 -19.28 -23.05 -29.13
CA ALA A 621 -20.23 -22.52 -30.11
C ALA A 621 -20.29 -20.98 -30.08
N ASP A 622 -20.88 -20.35 -31.12
CA ASP A 622 -21.09 -18.89 -31.12
C ASP A 622 -21.93 -18.45 -29.92
N GLY A 623 -21.48 -17.42 -29.20
CA GLY A 623 -22.14 -16.89 -28.02
C GLY A 623 -21.88 -17.69 -26.74
N GLN A 624 -21.07 -18.75 -26.78
CA GLN A 624 -20.76 -19.54 -25.60
C GLN A 624 -19.70 -18.86 -24.71
N THR A 625 -19.86 -19.00 -23.40
CA THR A 625 -18.82 -18.66 -22.41
C THR A 625 -18.25 -19.94 -21.82
N VAL A 626 -16.92 -20.06 -21.84
CA VAL A 626 -16.16 -21.12 -21.17
C VAL A 626 -15.60 -20.58 -19.87
N THR A 627 -15.86 -21.27 -18.76
CA THR A 627 -15.25 -20.96 -17.46
C THR A 627 -13.94 -21.71 -17.33
N LEU A 628 -12.85 -20.99 -17.11
CA LEU A 628 -11.54 -21.54 -16.84
C LEU A 628 -11.15 -21.29 -15.38
N LYS A 629 -10.99 -22.35 -14.61
CA LYS A 629 -10.41 -22.27 -13.27
C LYS A 629 -8.90 -22.05 -13.39
N VAL A 630 -8.38 -21.04 -12.69
CA VAL A 630 -6.95 -20.68 -12.72
C VAL A 630 -6.29 -21.05 -11.40
N THR A 631 -6.90 -20.67 -10.27
CA THR A 631 -6.31 -20.89 -8.94
C THR A 631 -6.43 -22.34 -8.47
N ALA A 632 -5.45 -22.82 -7.70
CA ALA A 632 -5.39 -24.19 -7.19
C ALA A 632 -5.52 -25.27 -8.28
N THR A 633 -5.04 -24.97 -9.49
CA THR A 633 -4.99 -25.92 -10.62
C THR A 633 -3.56 -26.03 -11.16
N GLY A 634 -3.33 -27.08 -11.97
CA GLY A 634 -2.05 -27.29 -12.63
C GLY A 634 -0.89 -27.58 -11.67
N THR A 635 0.32 -27.53 -12.19
CA THR A 635 1.57 -27.70 -11.43
C THR A 635 2.04 -26.40 -10.81
N ALA A 636 1.71 -25.26 -11.43
CA ALA A 636 2.05 -23.94 -10.89
C ALA A 636 1.33 -23.61 -9.56
N GLN A 637 0.21 -24.29 -9.27
CA GLN A 637 -0.57 -24.12 -8.03
C GLN A 637 -0.83 -22.65 -7.70
N VAL A 638 -1.39 -21.91 -8.66
CA VAL A 638 -1.67 -20.47 -8.50
C VAL A 638 -2.46 -20.21 -7.21
N PRO A 639 -1.97 -19.36 -6.29
CA PRO A 639 -2.62 -19.09 -5.00
C PRO A 639 -4.08 -18.64 -5.14
N ALA A 640 -4.89 -18.96 -4.13
CA ALA A 640 -6.32 -18.64 -4.13
C ALA A 640 -6.61 -17.13 -4.13
N ASP A 641 -5.69 -16.34 -3.61
CA ASP A 641 -5.72 -14.87 -3.52
C ASP A 641 -5.03 -14.17 -4.70
N ALA A 642 -4.53 -14.91 -5.69
CA ALA A 642 -3.96 -14.31 -6.90
C ALA A 642 -5.01 -13.45 -7.62
N LYS A 643 -4.62 -12.23 -7.97
CA LYS A 643 -5.53 -11.22 -8.53
C LYS A 643 -5.52 -11.15 -10.05
N ALA A 644 -4.44 -11.61 -10.69
CA ALA A 644 -4.33 -11.66 -12.14
C ALA A 644 -3.52 -12.86 -12.63
N ALA A 645 -3.81 -13.30 -13.85
CA ALA A 645 -3.03 -14.29 -14.57
C ALA A 645 -2.65 -13.79 -15.96
N PHE A 646 -1.43 -14.13 -16.38
CA PHE A 646 -0.92 -13.91 -17.73
C PHE A 646 -1.10 -15.20 -18.51
N LEU A 647 -2.04 -15.18 -19.44
CA LEU A 647 -2.52 -16.33 -20.18
C LEU A 647 -2.19 -16.16 -21.66
N ASN A 648 -1.52 -17.14 -22.25
CA ASN A 648 -1.41 -17.21 -23.69
C ASN A 648 -2.65 -17.92 -24.26
N LEU A 649 -3.55 -17.14 -24.84
CA LEU A 649 -4.75 -17.64 -25.49
C LEU A 649 -4.43 -17.95 -26.95
N THR A 650 -4.51 -19.22 -27.34
CA THR A 650 -4.43 -19.64 -28.74
C THR A 650 -5.81 -20.01 -29.26
N THR A 651 -6.29 -19.29 -30.27
CA THR A 651 -7.52 -19.62 -31.01
C THR A 651 -7.17 -20.39 -32.28
N THR A 652 -7.88 -21.48 -32.56
CA THR A 652 -7.67 -22.29 -33.76
C THR A 652 -8.96 -22.93 -34.26
N ASN A 653 -8.93 -23.55 -35.44
CA ASN A 653 -10.08 -24.17 -36.08
C ASN A 653 -11.30 -23.25 -36.17
N SER A 654 -11.14 -21.93 -36.22
CA SER A 654 -12.29 -21.01 -36.18
C SER A 654 -13.19 -21.16 -37.40
N ALA A 655 -14.51 -21.11 -37.19
CA ALA A 655 -15.50 -21.29 -38.26
C ALA A 655 -15.57 -20.09 -39.23
N GLY A 656 -15.08 -18.92 -38.82
CA GLY A 656 -15.23 -17.66 -39.54
C GLY A 656 -14.57 -16.52 -38.77
N THR A 657 -14.89 -15.29 -39.19
CA THR A 657 -14.51 -14.07 -38.47
C THR A 657 -15.22 -13.99 -37.13
N GLY A 658 -14.49 -13.63 -36.07
CA GLY A 658 -15.02 -13.58 -34.72
C GLY A 658 -14.03 -13.00 -33.71
N PHE A 659 -14.30 -13.22 -32.43
CA PHE A 659 -13.38 -12.83 -31.35
C PHE A 659 -13.64 -13.60 -30.06
N VAL A 660 -12.64 -13.61 -29.18
CA VAL A 660 -12.75 -14.08 -27.80
C VAL A 660 -12.58 -12.90 -26.85
N THR A 661 -13.42 -12.82 -25.83
CA THR A 661 -13.33 -11.85 -24.72
C THR A 661 -12.99 -12.60 -23.44
N VAL A 662 -11.88 -12.22 -22.80
CA VAL A 662 -11.45 -12.77 -21.49
C VAL A 662 -11.71 -11.74 -20.40
N TYR A 663 -12.39 -12.15 -19.33
CA TYR A 663 -12.81 -11.27 -18.23
C TYR A 663 -13.00 -12.07 -16.93
N PRO A 664 -12.98 -11.44 -15.74
CA PRO A 664 -13.18 -12.16 -14.49
C PRO A 664 -14.61 -12.72 -14.42
N CYS A 665 -14.74 -14.00 -14.11
CA CYS A 665 -16.07 -14.60 -13.92
C CYS A 665 -16.83 -13.90 -12.78
N GLY A 666 -18.15 -13.75 -12.94
CA GLY A 666 -19.01 -13.03 -12.00
C GLY A 666 -19.12 -11.52 -12.27
N SER A 667 -18.37 -10.99 -13.24
CA SER A 667 -18.54 -9.62 -13.74
C SER A 667 -19.40 -9.58 -15.01
N THR A 668 -19.90 -8.39 -15.35
CA THR A 668 -20.55 -8.14 -16.65
C THR A 668 -19.51 -8.25 -17.76
N GLN A 669 -19.85 -8.98 -18.83
CA GLN A 669 -18.97 -9.12 -19.99
C GLN A 669 -18.63 -7.74 -20.58
N PRO A 670 -17.34 -7.39 -20.72
CA PRO A 670 -16.91 -6.13 -21.34
C PRO A 670 -17.03 -6.18 -22.86
N LEU A 671 -16.97 -5.00 -23.50
CA LEU A 671 -16.98 -4.87 -24.96
C LEU A 671 -15.62 -5.20 -25.62
N ALA A 672 -14.56 -5.37 -24.82
CA ALA A 672 -13.21 -5.61 -25.29
C ALA A 672 -13.06 -7.01 -25.93
N SER A 673 -12.38 -7.11 -27.07
CA SER A 673 -11.97 -8.39 -27.65
C SER A 673 -10.51 -8.68 -27.32
N SER A 674 -10.23 -9.78 -26.63
CA SER A 674 -8.85 -10.19 -26.29
C SER A 674 -8.12 -10.79 -27.48
N SER A 675 -8.78 -11.62 -28.30
CA SER A 675 -8.19 -12.20 -29.52
C SER A 675 -9.21 -12.21 -30.65
N ASN A 676 -8.84 -11.71 -31.84
CA ASN A 676 -9.70 -11.76 -33.03
C ASN A 676 -9.41 -12.99 -33.89
N THR A 677 -10.48 -13.68 -34.31
CA THR A 677 -10.41 -14.95 -35.04
C THR A 677 -10.79 -14.80 -36.50
N ALA A 678 -10.26 -15.68 -37.35
CA ALA A 678 -10.59 -15.79 -38.76
C ALA A 678 -10.49 -17.26 -39.20
N ALA A 679 -11.23 -17.64 -40.24
CA ALA A 679 -11.24 -19.03 -40.72
C ALA A 679 -9.85 -19.47 -41.20
N GLY A 680 -9.42 -20.65 -40.77
CA GLY A 680 -8.13 -21.23 -41.15
C GLY A 680 -6.92 -20.60 -40.46
N GLU A 681 -7.11 -19.67 -39.52
CA GLU A 681 -5.99 -19.05 -38.79
C GLU A 681 -5.83 -19.65 -37.40
N THR A 682 -4.57 -19.83 -37.00
CA THR A 682 -4.18 -20.11 -35.61
C THR A 682 -3.46 -18.89 -35.07
N ARG A 683 -3.93 -18.35 -33.95
CA ARG A 683 -3.40 -17.10 -33.36
C ARG A 683 -3.19 -17.25 -31.87
N ALA A 684 -1.98 -16.99 -31.42
CA ALA A 684 -1.64 -16.83 -30.01
C ALA A 684 -1.67 -15.34 -29.64
N THR A 685 -2.31 -15.04 -28.52
CA THR A 685 -2.38 -13.69 -27.94
C THR A 685 -2.16 -13.79 -26.44
N LEU A 686 -1.21 -13.05 -25.90
CA LEU A 686 -1.07 -12.91 -24.45
C LEU A 686 -2.23 -12.07 -23.90
N VAL A 687 -2.77 -12.48 -22.76
CA VAL A 687 -3.87 -11.83 -22.06
C VAL A 687 -3.47 -11.64 -20.61
N ALA A 688 -3.49 -10.39 -20.14
CA ALA A 688 -3.47 -10.10 -18.71
C ALA A 688 -4.91 -10.09 -18.19
N ALA A 689 -5.30 -11.17 -17.50
CA ALA A 689 -6.67 -11.41 -17.06
C ALA A 689 -6.82 -11.18 -15.56
N LYS A 690 -7.76 -10.31 -15.17
CA LYS A 690 -8.24 -10.24 -13.78
C LYS A 690 -8.91 -11.55 -13.40
N ILE A 691 -8.56 -12.11 -12.25
CA ILE A 691 -9.15 -13.34 -11.72
C ILE A 691 -10.42 -13.00 -10.95
N GLY A 692 -11.52 -13.73 -11.18
CA GLY A 692 -12.77 -13.56 -10.44
C GLY A 692 -12.66 -14.04 -8.98
N THR A 693 -13.62 -13.69 -8.12
CA THR A 693 -13.60 -14.04 -6.69
C THR A 693 -13.60 -15.55 -6.42
N ASN A 694 -14.04 -16.35 -7.39
CA ASN A 694 -13.99 -17.81 -7.34
C ASN A 694 -12.70 -18.41 -7.91
N GLY A 695 -11.69 -17.59 -8.24
CA GLY A 695 -10.43 -18.05 -8.82
C GLY A 695 -10.49 -18.42 -10.30
N SER A 696 -11.49 -17.95 -11.04
CA SER A 696 -11.73 -18.29 -12.44
C SER A 696 -11.78 -17.08 -13.37
N VAL A 697 -11.47 -17.32 -14.63
CA VAL A 697 -11.64 -16.38 -15.75
C VAL A 697 -12.63 -16.94 -16.76
N CYS A 698 -13.39 -16.06 -17.39
CA CYS A 698 -14.45 -16.40 -18.33
C CYS A 698 -14.03 -16.02 -19.74
N LEU A 699 -14.17 -16.96 -20.68
CA LEU A 699 -13.82 -16.80 -22.09
C LEU A 699 -15.10 -16.85 -22.93
N TYR A 700 -15.62 -15.68 -23.29
CA TYR A 700 -16.75 -15.56 -24.22
C TYR A 700 -16.23 -15.66 -25.65
N THR A 701 -16.90 -16.44 -26.50
CA THR A 701 -16.57 -16.53 -27.93
C THR A 701 -17.70 -16.00 -28.81
N LYS A 702 -17.34 -15.12 -29.75
CA LYS A 702 -18.16 -14.75 -30.90
C LYS A 702 -17.64 -15.49 -32.13
N GLY A 703 -18.47 -16.36 -32.69
CA GLY A 703 -18.07 -17.38 -33.65
C GLY A 703 -17.54 -18.64 -32.97
N SER A 704 -17.75 -19.80 -33.58
CA SER A 704 -17.22 -21.07 -33.05
C SER A 704 -15.71 -21.16 -33.30
N THR A 705 -14.93 -21.42 -32.26
CA THR A 705 -13.48 -21.59 -32.33
C THR A 705 -12.99 -22.53 -31.25
N ASP A 706 -11.92 -23.27 -31.50
CA ASP A 706 -11.20 -23.97 -30.44
C ASP A 706 -10.35 -22.98 -29.64
N LEU A 707 -10.27 -23.22 -28.34
CA LEU A 707 -9.52 -22.45 -27.37
C LEU A 707 -8.45 -23.32 -26.73
N ILE A 708 -7.24 -22.80 -26.73
CA ILE A 708 -6.09 -23.33 -26.03
C ILE A 708 -5.61 -22.24 -25.09
N VAL A 709 -5.41 -22.55 -23.82
CA VAL A 709 -4.96 -21.57 -22.82
C VAL A 709 -3.77 -22.12 -22.05
N ASP A 710 -2.65 -21.41 -22.14
CA ASP A 710 -1.42 -21.71 -21.42
C ASP A 710 -1.12 -20.61 -20.38
N LEU A 711 -0.81 -20.97 -19.14
CA LEU A 711 -0.40 -20.06 -18.07
C LEU A 711 1.08 -19.69 -18.25
N GLN A 712 1.40 -18.40 -18.37
CA GLN A 712 2.78 -17.88 -18.45
C GLN A 712 3.27 -17.25 -17.12
N GLY A 713 2.34 -16.85 -16.26
CA GLY A 713 2.65 -16.35 -14.92
C GLY A 713 1.42 -15.75 -14.23
N TYR A 714 1.57 -15.31 -13.00
CA TYR A 714 0.49 -14.73 -12.21
C TYR A 714 0.97 -13.63 -11.26
N GLU A 715 0.02 -12.79 -10.86
CA GLU A 715 0.23 -11.71 -9.90
C GLU A 715 -0.47 -12.10 -8.58
N PRO A 716 0.28 -12.37 -7.49
CA PRO A 716 -0.29 -12.66 -6.19
C PRO A 716 -0.97 -11.41 -5.60
N ALA A 717 -1.68 -11.57 -4.48
CA ALA A 717 -2.31 -10.43 -3.79
C ALA A 717 -1.29 -9.32 -3.43
N THR A 718 -0.05 -9.71 -3.12
CA THR A 718 1.08 -8.85 -2.71
C THR A 718 1.72 -8.03 -3.83
N SER A 719 1.38 -8.32 -5.09
CA SER A 719 1.85 -7.53 -6.23
C SER A 719 1.28 -6.12 -6.19
N ASN A 720 1.94 -5.14 -6.80
CA ASN A 720 1.36 -3.80 -6.98
C ASN A 720 0.56 -3.65 -8.30
N TYR A 721 0.50 -4.69 -9.13
CA TYR A 721 -0.31 -4.70 -10.34
C TYR A 721 -1.80 -4.50 -10.02
N VAL A 722 -2.47 -3.59 -10.70
CA VAL A 722 -3.91 -3.36 -10.55
C VAL A 722 -4.63 -3.91 -11.78
N PRO A 723 -5.18 -5.14 -11.71
CA PRO A 723 -5.94 -5.72 -12.81
C PRO A 723 -7.33 -5.09 -12.90
N LEU A 724 -7.75 -4.76 -14.12
CA LEU A 724 -9.04 -4.15 -14.41
C LEU A 724 -9.98 -5.16 -15.11
N VAL A 725 -11.28 -4.90 -15.02
CA VAL A 725 -12.19 -5.43 -16.06
C VAL A 725 -11.90 -4.61 -17.32
N PRO A 726 -11.62 -5.24 -18.47
CA PRO A 726 -11.22 -4.52 -19.67
C PRO A 726 -12.13 -3.33 -20.00
N GLU A 727 -11.56 -2.13 -20.08
CA GLU A 727 -12.30 -0.89 -20.37
C GLU A 727 -11.79 -0.25 -21.66
N ARG A 728 -12.72 0.18 -22.53
CA ARG A 728 -12.39 0.84 -23.79
C ARG A 728 -11.91 2.27 -23.57
N VAL A 729 -10.68 2.56 -23.96
CA VAL A 729 -10.07 3.90 -23.88
C VAL A 729 -9.92 4.58 -25.23
N LEU A 730 -9.91 3.79 -26.32
CA LEU A 730 -9.87 4.28 -27.69
C LEU A 730 -10.81 3.47 -28.59
N ASP A 731 -11.57 4.16 -29.42
CA ASP A 731 -12.23 3.61 -30.59
C ASP A 731 -12.33 4.69 -31.66
N SER A 732 -11.75 4.44 -32.83
CA SER A 732 -11.77 5.40 -33.94
C SER A 732 -12.87 5.14 -34.96
N ARG A 733 -13.70 4.11 -34.76
CA ARG A 733 -14.76 3.74 -35.73
C ARG A 733 -15.92 4.74 -35.64
N PRO A 734 -16.51 5.19 -36.76
CA PRO A 734 -17.45 6.30 -36.76
C PRO A 734 -18.68 6.13 -35.86
N ALA A 735 -19.17 4.91 -35.69
CA ALA A 735 -20.38 4.62 -34.91
C ALA A 735 -20.13 4.36 -33.42
N SER A 736 -18.87 4.30 -32.99
CA SER A 736 -18.51 3.86 -31.63
C SER A 736 -17.34 4.66 -31.05
N GLN A 737 -17.15 5.90 -31.49
CA GLN A 737 -15.98 6.69 -31.11
C GLN A 737 -15.86 6.87 -29.59
N VAL A 738 -14.68 6.56 -29.06
CA VAL A 738 -14.30 6.71 -27.65
C VAL A 738 -12.88 7.26 -27.61
N GLY A 739 -12.62 8.32 -26.84
CA GLY A 739 -11.28 8.91 -26.75
C GLY A 739 -10.71 9.43 -28.08
N TYR A 740 -11.54 9.56 -29.12
CA TYR A 740 -11.16 9.94 -30.47
C TYR A 740 -12.28 10.77 -31.11
N SER A 741 -11.90 11.73 -31.93
CA SER A 741 -12.83 12.45 -32.81
C SER A 741 -12.13 12.68 -34.14
N GLY A 742 -12.81 12.33 -35.24
CA GLY A 742 -12.26 12.49 -36.58
C GLY A 742 -12.51 11.28 -37.49
N LEU A 743 -11.85 11.31 -38.66
CA LEU A 743 -11.90 10.23 -39.64
C LEU A 743 -10.98 9.08 -39.24
N LYS A 744 -11.04 7.96 -39.97
CA LYS A 744 -10.11 6.84 -39.83
C LYS A 744 -8.64 7.31 -39.82
N PRO A 745 -7.82 6.88 -38.84
CA PRO A 745 -6.39 7.23 -38.80
C PRO A 745 -5.68 6.92 -40.11
N THR A 746 -4.96 7.88 -40.67
CA THR A 746 -4.26 7.74 -41.95
C THR A 746 -2.86 7.16 -41.80
N ALA A 747 -2.29 6.66 -42.90
CA ALA A 747 -0.90 6.19 -42.93
C ALA A 747 0.06 7.27 -42.40
N GLY A 748 0.92 6.90 -41.46
CA GLY A 748 1.89 7.80 -40.84
C GLY A 748 1.37 8.58 -39.63
N GLN A 749 0.09 8.49 -39.29
CA GLN A 749 -0.51 9.25 -38.19
C GLN A 749 -0.16 8.66 -36.82
N THR A 750 0.01 9.54 -35.83
CA THR A 750 0.03 9.19 -34.41
C THR A 750 -1.28 9.64 -33.74
N VAL A 751 -1.90 8.74 -32.98
CA VAL A 751 -3.07 8.99 -32.14
C VAL A 751 -2.63 9.02 -30.68
N GLU A 752 -2.96 10.09 -29.95
CA GLU A 752 -2.74 10.18 -28.51
C GLU A 752 -3.95 9.62 -27.74
N VAL A 753 -3.69 8.78 -26.74
CA VAL A 753 -4.72 8.13 -25.92
C VAL A 753 -4.51 8.51 -24.46
N LYS A 754 -5.48 9.18 -23.86
CA LYS A 754 -5.49 9.45 -22.42
C LYS A 754 -5.86 8.18 -21.67
N VAL A 755 -4.99 7.73 -20.77
CA VAL A 755 -5.21 6.52 -19.97
C VAL A 755 -5.42 6.83 -18.49
N THR A 756 -4.78 7.85 -17.93
CA THR A 756 -5.02 8.25 -16.52
C THR A 756 -6.27 9.11 -16.37
N GLY A 757 -7.01 8.94 -15.28
CA GLY A 757 -8.28 9.66 -15.00
C GLY A 757 -9.38 9.43 -16.06
N PHE A 758 -9.19 8.48 -16.98
CA PHE A 758 -10.13 8.16 -18.03
C PHE A 758 -11.15 7.11 -17.57
N GLY A 759 -12.38 7.22 -18.05
CA GLY A 759 -13.39 6.18 -17.92
C GLY A 759 -13.84 5.93 -16.48
N THR A 760 -14.37 4.75 -16.19
CA THR A 760 -14.78 4.33 -14.84
C THR A 760 -13.61 3.73 -14.06
N SER A 761 -12.56 3.25 -14.72
CA SER A 761 -11.37 2.69 -14.05
C SER A 761 -10.56 3.75 -13.31
N GLN A 762 -10.66 5.04 -13.70
CA GLN A 762 -10.02 6.18 -13.03
C GLN A 762 -8.55 5.90 -12.69
N ILE A 763 -7.77 5.43 -13.68
CA ILE A 763 -6.35 5.06 -13.49
C ILE A 763 -5.59 6.26 -12.90
N PRO A 764 -4.88 6.10 -11.76
CA PRO A 764 -4.19 7.21 -11.10
C PRO A 764 -3.16 7.89 -12.00
N THR A 765 -2.92 9.19 -11.75
CA THR A 765 -1.85 9.94 -12.46
C THR A 765 -0.45 9.40 -12.17
N THR A 766 -0.29 8.66 -11.07
CA THR A 766 0.92 7.95 -10.67
C THR A 766 1.11 6.61 -11.38
N ALA A 767 0.23 6.20 -12.30
CA ALA A 767 0.45 4.97 -13.07
C ALA A 767 1.67 5.14 -14.00
N ALA A 768 2.70 4.31 -13.81
CA ALA A 768 3.88 4.34 -14.68
C ALA A 768 3.68 3.55 -15.97
N SER A 769 2.87 2.48 -15.93
CA SER A 769 2.66 1.61 -17.09
C SER A 769 1.23 1.09 -17.16
N VAL A 770 0.74 0.86 -18.38
CA VAL A 770 -0.56 0.26 -18.67
C VAL A 770 -0.39 -0.95 -19.57
N LEU A 771 -1.23 -1.98 -19.35
CA LEU A 771 -1.42 -3.08 -20.28
C LEU A 771 -2.64 -2.80 -21.14
N LEU A 772 -2.43 -2.63 -22.44
CA LEU A 772 -3.44 -2.28 -23.43
C LEU A 772 -3.61 -3.43 -24.42
N ASN A 773 -4.83 -3.88 -24.63
CA ASN A 773 -5.14 -4.69 -25.79
C ASN A 773 -5.45 -3.77 -26.98
N LEU A 774 -4.52 -3.72 -27.95
CA LEU A 774 -4.63 -2.90 -29.16
C LEU A 774 -5.17 -3.73 -30.32
N THR A 775 -6.22 -3.22 -30.97
CA THR A 775 -6.85 -3.85 -32.13
C THR A 775 -6.83 -2.91 -33.33
N SER A 776 -6.38 -3.43 -34.48
CA SER A 776 -6.54 -2.82 -35.79
C SER A 776 -7.81 -3.38 -36.45
N VAL A 777 -8.64 -2.51 -37.04
CA VAL A 777 -9.90 -2.87 -37.71
C VAL A 777 -9.94 -2.24 -39.10
N ASP A 778 -10.31 -3.06 -40.10
CA ASP A 778 -10.40 -2.67 -41.51
C ASP A 778 -9.14 -1.94 -42.03
N PRO A 779 -7.92 -2.50 -41.92
CA PRO A 779 -6.74 -1.85 -42.46
C PRO A 779 -6.81 -1.73 -44.00
N ASP A 780 -6.33 -0.64 -44.57
CA ASP A 780 -6.28 -0.42 -46.04
C ASP A 780 -5.20 -1.27 -46.73
N GLY A 781 -4.39 -1.99 -45.95
CA GLY A 781 -3.38 -2.93 -46.41
C GLY A 781 -2.45 -3.36 -45.28
N SER A 782 -1.40 -4.10 -45.65
CA SER A 782 -0.36 -4.52 -44.71
C SER A 782 0.34 -3.34 -44.05
N GLY A 783 0.56 -3.44 -42.74
CA GLY A 783 1.22 -2.42 -41.95
C GLY A 783 1.43 -2.86 -40.51
N PHE A 784 1.84 -1.92 -39.68
CA PHE A 784 1.99 -2.13 -38.25
C PHE A 784 1.62 -0.88 -37.44
N ALA A 785 1.38 -1.09 -36.14
CA ALA A 785 1.28 -0.03 -35.16
C ALA A 785 2.42 -0.09 -34.15
N THR A 786 2.85 1.07 -33.67
CA THR A 786 3.87 1.24 -32.63
C THR A 786 3.28 2.03 -31.47
N VAL A 787 3.42 1.52 -30.26
CA VAL A 787 2.90 2.11 -29.03
C VAL A 787 4.08 2.57 -28.17
N TYR A 788 4.02 3.81 -27.68
CA TYR A 788 5.11 4.42 -26.92
C TYR A 788 4.58 5.54 -26.00
N PRO A 789 5.32 5.93 -24.94
CA PRO A 789 4.93 7.05 -24.11
C PRO A 789 4.87 8.35 -24.92
N CYS A 790 3.77 9.09 -24.82
CA CYS A 790 3.71 10.42 -25.43
C CYS A 790 4.76 11.34 -24.82
N GLY A 791 5.28 12.29 -25.63
CA GLY A 791 6.43 13.12 -25.26
C GLY A 791 7.79 12.50 -25.55
N SER A 792 7.86 11.19 -25.85
CA SER A 792 9.10 10.50 -26.23
C SER A 792 9.24 10.31 -27.75
N PRO A 793 10.48 10.18 -28.28
CA PRO A 793 10.69 9.78 -29.67
C PRO A 793 10.09 8.41 -29.96
N ARG A 794 9.45 8.26 -31.13
CA ARG A 794 8.87 6.98 -31.55
C ARG A 794 9.98 5.93 -31.76
N PRO A 795 9.90 4.75 -31.12
CA PRO A 795 10.87 3.68 -31.31
C PRO A 795 10.72 3.00 -32.68
N ALA A 796 11.77 2.31 -33.14
CA ALA A 796 11.79 1.54 -34.38
C ALA A 796 11.29 0.09 -34.20
N THR A 797 10.24 -0.08 -33.41
CA THR A 797 9.61 -1.38 -33.08
C THR A 797 8.15 -1.40 -33.56
N SER A 798 7.54 -2.57 -33.63
CA SER A 798 6.10 -2.72 -33.90
C SER A 798 5.44 -3.54 -32.80
N ASN A 799 4.28 -3.11 -32.30
CA ASN A 799 3.52 -3.82 -31.27
C ASN A 799 2.34 -4.61 -31.85
N LEU A 800 1.89 -4.27 -33.05
CA LEU A 800 0.80 -4.96 -33.73
C LEU A 800 1.10 -4.96 -35.23
N ASN A 801 1.18 -6.14 -35.84
CA ASN A 801 1.36 -6.29 -37.29
C ASN A 801 0.03 -6.75 -37.89
N TYR A 802 -0.45 -6.05 -38.92
CA TYR A 802 -1.75 -6.31 -39.52
C TYR A 802 -1.69 -6.33 -41.05
N GLN A 803 -2.66 -7.01 -41.66
CA GLN A 803 -2.77 -7.14 -43.12
C GLN A 803 -4.20 -6.93 -43.62
N SER A 804 -5.12 -7.76 -43.14
CA SER A 804 -6.55 -7.68 -43.45
C SER A 804 -7.36 -8.15 -42.24
N GLY A 805 -8.61 -7.69 -42.15
CA GLY A 805 -9.50 -8.01 -41.04
C GLY A 805 -9.04 -7.42 -39.70
N ALA A 806 -9.72 -7.83 -38.63
CA ALA A 806 -9.40 -7.40 -37.28
C ALA A 806 -8.25 -8.23 -36.67
N ILE A 807 -7.28 -7.55 -36.05
CA ILE A 807 -6.13 -8.19 -35.40
C ILE A 807 -5.86 -7.45 -34.10
N SER A 808 -5.75 -8.21 -33.00
CA SER A 808 -5.44 -7.69 -31.67
C SER A 808 -4.11 -8.22 -31.15
N ASN A 809 -3.46 -7.43 -30.29
CA ASN A 809 -2.32 -7.86 -29.49
C ASN A 809 -2.29 -7.10 -28.16
N LEU A 810 -1.86 -7.75 -27.08
CA LEU A 810 -1.57 -7.08 -25.82
C LEU A 810 -0.27 -6.30 -25.93
N VAL A 811 -0.24 -5.13 -25.31
CA VAL A 811 0.88 -4.20 -25.32
C VAL A 811 1.13 -3.72 -23.90
N SER A 812 2.38 -3.80 -23.45
CA SER A 812 2.85 -3.05 -22.28
C SER A 812 3.36 -1.70 -22.74
N ALA A 813 2.83 -0.62 -22.18
CA ALA A 813 3.21 0.74 -22.53
C ALA A 813 3.50 1.58 -21.29
N LYS A 814 4.65 2.25 -21.30
CA LYS A 814 4.94 3.33 -20.34
C LYS A 814 3.96 4.48 -20.56
N VAL A 815 3.45 5.04 -19.46
CA VAL A 815 2.61 6.24 -19.48
C VAL A 815 3.51 7.45 -19.67
N GLY A 816 3.21 8.26 -20.69
CA GLY A 816 3.94 9.48 -21.02
C GLY A 816 3.22 10.75 -20.59
N ASP A 817 3.60 11.87 -21.21
CA ASP A 817 3.18 13.22 -20.82
C ASP A 817 1.68 13.36 -20.62
N GLY A 818 1.32 13.94 -19.47
CA GLY A 818 -0.07 14.17 -19.09
C GLY A 818 -0.90 12.89 -19.08
N GLY A 819 -0.31 11.73 -18.75
CA GLY A 819 -1.03 10.48 -18.57
C GLY A 819 -1.47 9.83 -19.88
N ARG A 820 -0.68 9.96 -20.95
CA ARG A 820 -1.03 9.54 -22.31
C ARG A 820 -0.09 8.49 -22.87
N VAL A 821 -0.63 7.66 -23.75
CA VAL A 821 0.11 6.71 -24.60
C VAL A 821 -0.13 7.08 -26.06
N CYS A 822 0.92 7.01 -26.88
CA CYS A 822 0.90 7.39 -28.28
C CYS A 822 0.92 6.15 -29.16
N ILE A 823 0.04 6.11 -30.17
CA ILE A 823 -0.11 4.99 -31.10
C ILE A 823 0.13 5.49 -32.51
N TYR A 824 1.27 5.12 -33.08
CA TYR A 824 1.58 5.35 -34.49
C TYR A 824 1.00 4.23 -35.36
N THR A 825 0.49 4.55 -36.54
CA THR A 825 0.06 3.57 -37.54
C THR A 825 0.79 3.74 -38.88
N GLN A 826 1.41 2.68 -39.40
CA GLN A 826 2.11 2.74 -40.68
C GLN A 826 1.14 2.83 -41.87
N THR A 827 0.08 2.03 -41.83
CA THR A 827 -0.96 2.00 -42.85
C THR A 827 -2.27 2.45 -42.23
N SER A 828 -3.16 3.04 -43.04
CA SER A 828 -4.46 3.50 -42.57
C SER A 828 -5.29 2.35 -42.01
N THR A 829 -5.81 2.50 -40.79
CA THR A 829 -6.61 1.50 -40.09
C THR A 829 -7.43 2.16 -38.98
N HIS A 830 -8.57 1.58 -38.62
CA HIS A 830 -9.21 1.93 -37.36
C HIS A 830 -8.45 1.31 -36.19
N LEU A 831 -8.19 2.11 -35.17
CA LEU A 831 -7.61 1.68 -33.90
C LEU A 831 -8.71 1.58 -32.83
N VAL A 832 -8.67 0.49 -32.06
CA VAL A 832 -9.43 0.27 -30.83
C VAL A 832 -8.43 -0.14 -29.74
N ALA A 833 -8.50 0.46 -28.56
CA ALA A 833 -7.66 0.08 -27.43
C ALA A 833 -8.50 -0.07 -26.16
N ASP A 834 -8.32 -1.20 -25.49
CA ASP A 834 -8.95 -1.51 -24.22
C ASP A 834 -7.85 -1.68 -23.15
N VAL A 835 -8.02 -1.10 -21.96
CA VAL A 835 -7.07 -1.22 -20.85
C VAL A 835 -7.40 -2.41 -19.97
N ASN A 836 -6.42 -3.28 -19.73
CA ASN A 836 -6.56 -4.52 -18.97
C ASN A 836 -6.05 -4.42 -17.53
N GLY A 837 -5.19 -3.44 -17.27
CA GLY A 837 -4.62 -3.18 -15.96
C GLY A 837 -3.46 -2.20 -16.04
N TYR A 838 -2.94 -1.81 -14.88
CA TYR A 838 -1.83 -0.88 -14.78
C TYR A 838 -0.89 -1.25 -13.65
N TYR A 839 0.36 -0.79 -13.77
CA TYR A 839 1.32 -0.78 -12.69
C TYR A 839 1.45 0.67 -12.18
N PRO A 840 1.23 0.92 -10.87
CA PRO A 840 1.64 2.16 -10.23
C PRO A 840 3.13 2.42 -10.45
N ASP A 841 3.57 3.67 -10.31
CA ASP A 841 5.00 3.97 -10.38
C ASP A 841 5.80 3.12 -9.39
N GLY A 842 6.89 2.55 -9.90
CA GLY A 842 7.91 1.86 -9.13
C GLY A 842 9.30 2.20 -9.65
N SER A 843 9.44 3.24 -10.48
CA SER A 843 10.71 3.53 -11.13
C SER A 843 11.73 4.14 -10.16
N ILE A 844 12.77 3.35 -9.89
CA ILE A 844 14.13 3.86 -9.70
C ILE A 844 14.43 4.68 -10.96
N GLY A 845 14.49 6.00 -10.84
CA GLY A 845 14.88 6.88 -11.93
C GLY A 845 16.26 6.47 -12.43
N VAL A 846 16.34 6.01 -13.68
CA VAL A 846 17.62 5.74 -14.35
C VAL A 846 18.36 7.06 -14.42
N ALA A 847 19.49 7.14 -13.70
CA ALA A 847 20.39 8.27 -13.73
C ALA A 847 20.77 8.61 -15.17
N GLY A 848 20.57 9.87 -15.55
CA GLY A 848 21.32 10.51 -16.63
C GLY A 848 22.65 11.02 -16.11
#